data_AF-A0A947UFW8-F1
#
_entry.id   AF-A0A947UFW8-F1
#
_cell.length_a   1.000
_cell.length_b   1.000
_cell.length_c   1.000
_cell.angle_alpha   90.00
_cell.angle_beta   90.00
_cell.angle_gamma   90.00
#
_symmetry.space_group_name_H-M   'P 1'
#
loop_
_entity.id
_entity.type
_entity.pdbx_description
1 polymer ?
#
loop_
_entity_poly.entity_id
_entity_poly.type
_entity_poly.pdbx_seq_one_letter_code
_entity_poly.pdbx_strand_id
1 'polypeptide(L)'
;MEYTILKNFDEVSSYVSQVSAIADKHKNSFGFLSSTAYEQMASKGQLWVAINDAKELKGYLMFGGTMPTLKVFQVYACKSARGHGVGRRLISSLKEYARDKYYHSIVAKVASDLPANNFWESVGFSIYRQVKGGETTKRTINIRGYSLGDNDLLGCLVKDSAGIQPIGPVLERPIYALDLNLLLDVFKARAGYKKVIKIMQIGFQGGFSICVTPEFKKELERQSENYFDDPVLRLAEVFPELKSGGDISSIAESLRGIVFPARGIVRKSAQNDESDLIHLAYCISAGIGGFITREKALLRACGEIKDKHNVVILSPDELVLEDGELSDVSSPLNADFSFSASVVTGEIKEFLDSFSVADVVESMLVDASPIKDATSVYEARLDGRLFGVYFSQKPVRATNSALAALYIDENCPKSIAAIDHFLETALRSKSGFSYRLDLYIGKGQDLTGDTLLKKGFFKSADHFVKIISAQFLDSKSWARFARDVKSFCGFSIPEKLPSNKELQNTGVCFTDASGKVEAFSWFDFETVIGPRFILNPDRDCILVPIRENFANGLIGNVKNQLSLLSSHEKTLLLEKAYFRSPVKASLFKKGGVVAFYVSGSKSIQQIIGFARITYSGVVDVDEAAVKVDRQGVLSRSELVEISGVSEKIHVFTFDNFLEFDRRVSFFRAKSLGLISNANLVAPERIGFEKLKVLVGEAFNG
;
A
#
# COMPACT_ATOMS: atom_id res chain seq x y z
N MET A 1 10.42 -22.01 -20.32
CA MET A 1 11.84 -22.23 -20.62
C MET A 1 12.48 -22.79 -19.38
N GLU A 2 13.04 -23.99 -19.46
CA GLU A 2 13.82 -24.53 -18.36
C GLU A 2 15.25 -23.94 -18.41
N TYR A 3 15.84 -23.79 -17.23
CA TYR A 3 17.23 -23.34 -17.09
C TYR A 3 17.98 -24.36 -16.24
N THR A 4 19.24 -24.63 -16.56
CA THR A 4 20.07 -25.57 -15.80
C THR A 4 21.25 -24.84 -15.20
N ILE A 5 21.57 -25.11 -13.93
CA ILE A 5 22.70 -24.49 -13.22
C ILE A 5 23.87 -25.47 -13.22
N LEU A 6 24.92 -25.11 -13.94
CA LEU A 6 26.20 -25.82 -13.97
C LEU A 6 27.03 -25.38 -12.76
N LYS A 7 27.51 -26.36 -11.98
CA LYS A 7 28.31 -26.15 -10.77
C LYS A 7 29.71 -26.77 -10.85
N ASN A 8 29.89 -27.77 -11.72
CA ASN A 8 31.14 -28.51 -11.85
C ASN A 8 32.13 -27.78 -12.74
N PHE A 9 33.43 -27.89 -12.43
CA PHE A 9 34.48 -27.20 -13.16
C PHE A 9 34.51 -27.56 -14.65
N ASP A 10 34.41 -28.86 -14.98
CA ASP A 10 34.50 -29.34 -16.36
C ASP A 10 33.43 -28.69 -17.26
N GLU A 11 32.22 -28.51 -16.72
CA GLU A 11 31.10 -27.90 -17.42
C GLU A 11 31.20 -26.36 -17.46
N VAL A 12 31.66 -25.74 -16.37
CA VAL A 12 31.75 -24.28 -16.24
C VAL A 12 32.95 -23.71 -17.02
N SER A 13 34.04 -24.46 -17.16
CA SER A 13 35.29 -24.04 -17.81
C SER A 13 35.07 -23.45 -19.20
N SER A 14 34.18 -24.08 -19.99
CA SER A 14 33.82 -23.67 -21.36
C SER A 14 33.16 -22.29 -21.44
N TYR A 15 32.64 -21.77 -20.33
CA TYR A 15 31.94 -20.49 -20.25
C TYR A 15 32.74 -19.39 -19.55
N VAL A 16 33.90 -19.68 -18.95
CA VAL A 16 34.68 -18.72 -18.15
C VAL A 16 35.07 -17.48 -18.96
N SER A 17 35.52 -17.66 -20.21
CA SER A 17 35.87 -16.54 -21.10
C SER A 17 34.65 -15.67 -21.42
N GLN A 18 33.47 -16.27 -21.57
CA GLN A 18 32.22 -15.53 -21.81
C GLN A 18 31.80 -14.74 -20.55
N VAL A 19 31.90 -15.35 -19.37
CA VAL A 19 31.61 -14.70 -18.07
C VAL A 19 32.52 -13.50 -17.88
N SER A 20 33.84 -13.65 -18.10
CA SER A 20 34.80 -12.55 -18.00
C SER A 20 34.44 -11.40 -18.96
N ALA A 21 34.15 -11.70 -20.23
CA ALA A 21 33.76 -10.70 -21.21
C ALA A 21 32.45 -9.97 -20.85
N ILE A 22 31.49 -10.67 -20.24
CA ILE A 22 30.25 -10.06 -19.73
C ILE A 22 30.54 -9.14 -18.54
N ALA A 23 31.37 -9.60 -17.60
CA ALA A 23 31.73 -8.80 -16.43
C ALA A 23 32.47 -7.51 -16.82
N ASP A 24 33.38 -7.58 -17.80
CA ASP A 24 34.11 -6.43 -18.33
C ASP A 24 33.18 -5.41 -18.99
N LYS A 25 32.19 -5.87 -19.76
CA LYS A 25 31.12 -5.00 -20.32
C LYS A 25 30.31 -4.30 -19.23
N HIS A 26 30.27 -4.86 -18.02
CA HIS A 26 29.57 -4.34 -16.85
C HIS A 26 30.51 -3.83 -15.74
N LYS A 27 31.75 -3.45 -16.08
CA LYS A 27 32.79 -2.92 -15.16
C LYS A 27 32.29 -1.85 -14.18
N ASN A 28 31.40 -0.97 -14.62
CA ASN A 28 30.84 0.10 -13.80
C ASN A 28 29.95 -0.38 -12.64
N SER A 29 29.49 -1.64 -12.69
CA SER A 29 28.65 -2.29 -11.68
C SER A 29 29.40 -3.37 -10.90
N PHE A 30 30.30 -4.13 -11.54
CA PHE A 30 30.99 -5.25 -10.91
C PHE A 30 32.42 -4.94 -10.44
N GLY A 31 32.99 -3.80 -10.83
CA GLY A 31 34.41 -3.51 -10.62
C GLY A 31 35.28 -4.27 -11.63
N PHE A 32 36.59 -4.27 -11.38
CA PHE A 32 37.57 -4.95 -12.22
C PHE A 32 38.08 -6.22 -11.53
N LEU A 33 38.07 -7.34 -12.25
CA LEU A 33 38.68 -8.61 -11.86
C LEU A 33 39.44 -9.18 -13.05
N SER A 34 40.60 -9.79 -12.81
CA SER A 34 41.36 -10.46 -13.87
C SER A 34 40.65 -11.71 -14.36
N SER A 35 40.89 -12.11 -15.62
CA SER A 35 40.41 -13.39 -16.18
C SER A 35 40.81 -14.59 -15.32
N THR A 36 42.04 -14.55 -14.78
CA THR A 36 42.58 -15.57 -13.86
C THR A 36 41.76 -15.74 -12.59
N ALA A 37 41.09 -14.69 -12.11
CA ALA A 37 40.23 -14.77 -10.93
C ALA A 37 38.98 -15.61 -11.22
N TYR A 38 38.39 -15.50 -12.41
CA TYR A 38 37.22 -16.29 -12.79
C TYR A 38 37.56 -17.77 -12.95
N GLU A 39 38.72 -18.08 -13.55
CA GLU A 39 39.22 -19.46 -13.64
C GLU A 39 39.41 -20.08 -12.26
N GLN A 40 40.06 -19.35 -11.33
CA GLN A 40 40.25 -19.82 -9.95
C GLN A 40 38.93 -20.04 -9.21
N MET A 41 37.93 -19.18 -9.41
CA MET A 41 36.60 -19.35 -8.81
C MET A 41 35.86 -20.55 -9.41
N ALA A 42 36.00 -20.78 -10.73
CA ALA A 42 35.46 -21.97 -11.38
C ALA A 42 36.10 -23.26 -10.82
N SER A 43 37.42 -23.30 -10.68
CA SER A 43 38.13 -24.47 -10.14
C SER A 43 37.74 -24.78 -8.69
N LYS A 44 37.35 -23.76 -7.92
CA LYS A 44 36.86 -23.91 -6.53
C LYS A 44 35.37 -24.28 -6.44
N GLY A 45 34.66 -24.45 -7.56
CA GLY A 45 33.20 -24.66 -7.58
C GLY A 45 32.40 -23.44 -7.09
N GLN A 46 33.03 -22.26 -7.11
CA GLN A 46 32.54 -20.98 -6.58
C GLN A 46 32.04 -20.02 -7.68
N LEU A 47 32.09 -20.47 -8.93
CA LEU A 47 31.45 -19.85 -10.08
C LEU A 47 30.39 -20.81 -10.63
N TRP A 48 29.13 -20.40 -10.59
CA TRP A 48 28.00 -21.16 -11.16
C TRP A 48 27.46 -20.46 -12.39
N VAL A 49 27.07 -21.23 -13.40
CA VAL A 49 26.57 -20.73 -14.68
C VAL A 49 25.17 -21.27 -14.93
N ALA A 50 24.24 -20.39 -15.29
CA ALA A 50 22.90 -20.76 -15.71
C ALA A 50 22.80 -20.76 -17.24
N ILE A 51 22.38 -21.89 -17.81
CA ILE A 51 22.19 -22.08 -19.26
C ILE A 51 20.72 -22.39 -19.61
N ASN A 52 20.32 -22.15 -20.86
CA ASN A 52 19.05 -22.65 -21.40
C ASN A 52 19.22 -24.03 -22.08
N ASP A 53 18.13 -24.59 -22.60
CA ASP A 53 18.11 -25.87 -23.34
C ASP A 53 19.04 -25.88 -24.56
N ALA A 54 19.30 -24.70 -25.15
CA ALA A 54 20.23 -24.51 -26.26
C ALA A 54 21.71 -24.37 -25.80
N LYS A 55 22.02 -24.60 -24.52
CA LYS A 55 23.34 -24.44 -23.90
C LYS A 55 23.92 -23.02 -24.00
N GLU A 56 23.08 -22.01 -24.14
CA GLU A 56 23.49 -20.61 -24.13
C GLU A 56 23.54 -20.08 -22.70
N LEU A 57 24.57 -19.29 -22.37
CA LEU A 57 24.68 -18.64 -21.07
C LEU A 57 23.59 -17.57 -20.87
N LYS A 58 22.78 -17.76 -19.82
CA LYS A 58 21.69 -16.84 -19.44
C LYS A 58 21.91 -16.15 -18.09
N GLY A 59 22.88 -16.61 -17.29
CA GLY A 59 23.30 -15.94 -16.07
C GLY A 59 24.48 -16.60 -15.41
N TYR A 60 25.06 -15.95 -14.40
CA TYR A 60 26.11 -16.55 -13.57
C TYR A 60 26.08 -15.97 -12.15
N LEU A 61 26.66 -16.72 -11.22
CA LEU A 61 26.83 -16.36 -9.83
C LEU A 61 28.27 -16.67 -9.40
N MET A 62 28.95 -15.68 -8.84
CA MET A 62 30.29 -15.83 -8.28
C MET A 62 30.25 -15.44 -6.81
N PHE A 63 30.66 -16.36 -5.96
CA PHE A 63 30.59 -16.23 -4.51
C PHE A 63 31.80 -16.87 -3.84
N GLY A 64 32.02 -16.58 -2.57
CA GLY A 64 33.10 -17.17 -1.79
C GLY A 64 33.06 -16.65 -0.38
N GLY A 65 34.11 -16.85 0.39
CA GLY A 65 34.18 -16.39 1.78
C GLY A 65 34.52 -17.51 2.75
N THR A 66 34.56 -17.14 4.02
CA THR A 66 35.01 -17.98 5.13
C THR A 66 33.92 -18.06 6.16
N MET A 67 33.81 -19.20 6.84
CA MET A 67 32.85 -19.35 7.95
C MET A 67 33.01 -18.23 8.99
N PRO A 68 31.91 -17.71 9.56
CA PRO A 68 30.51 -18.14 9.39
C PRO A 68 29.73 -17.47 8.24
N THR A 69 30.37 -16.63 7.41
CA THR A 69 29.68 -15.77 6.43
C THR A 69 30.11 -16.05 4.98
N LEU A 70 29.11 -16.32 4.13
CA LEU A 70 29.29 -16.43 2.70
C LEU A 70 29.13 -15.04 2.05
N LYS A 71 29.98 -14.71 1.07
CA LYS A 71 29.98 -13.43 0.36
C LYS A 71 29.66 -13.64 -1.11
N VAL A 72 28.70 -12.89 -1.63
CA VAL A 72 28.44 -12.83 -3.08
C VAL A 72 29.26 -11.71 -3.68
N PHE A 73 30.10 -12.05 -4.65
CA PHE A 73 30.93 -11.09 -5.37
C PHE A 73 30.21 -10.54 -6.59
N GLN A 74 29.59 -11.42 -7.40
CA GLN A 74 28.87 -11.01 -8.60
C GLN A 74 27.65 -11.92 -8.82
N VAL A 75 26.56 -11.32 -9.29
CA VAL A 75 25.40 -12.03 -9.80
C VAL A 75 24.93 -11.33 -11.08
N TYR A 76 24.67 -12.10 -12.11
CA TYR A 76 24.27 -11.56 -13.41
C TYR A 76 23.20 -12.43 -14.05
N ALA A 77 22.24 -11.76 -14.70
CA ALA A 77 21.28 -12.38 -15.59
C ALA A 77 21.23 -11.59 -16.91
N CYS A 78 21.33 -12.33 -18.03
CA CYS A 78 21.25 -11.80 -19.38
C CYS A 78 19.93 -11.06 -19.60
N LYS A 79 19.94 -9.98 -20.40
CA LYS A 79 18.73 -9.19 -20.71
C LYS A 79 17.57 -10.05 -21.23
N SER A 80 17.88 -11.04 -22.08
CA SER A 80 16.92 -12.00 -22.65
C SER A 80 16.31 -12.97 -21.64
N ALA A 81 16.91 -13.10 -20.45
CA ALA A 81 16.44 -13.97 -19.37
C ALA A 81 15.96 -13.20 -18.13
N ARG A 82 15.93 -11.86 -18.18
CA ARG A 82 15.34 -11.04 -17.10
C ARG A 82 13.84 -11.32 -17.01
N GLY A 83 13.30 -11.35 -15.79
CA GLY A 83 11.91 -11.71 -15.55
C GLY A 83 11.61 -13.21 -15.60
N HIS A 84 12.55 -14.06 -16.05
CA HIS A 84 12.36 -15.51 -16.17
C HIS A 84 12.93 -16.30 -14.97
N GLY A 85 13.14 -15.64 -13.82
CA GLY A 85 13.55 -16.29 -12.58
C GLY A 85 15.00 -16.79 -12.47
N VAL A 86 15.85 -16.63 -13.49
CA VAL A 86 17.25 -17.13 -13.49
C VAL A 86 18.05 -16.65 -12.27
N GLY A 87 18.03 -15.34 -12.00
CA GLY A 87 18.74 -14.77 -10.84
C GLY A 87 18.18 -15.27 -9.50
N ARG A 88 16.85 -15.41 -9.39
CA ARG A 88 16.20 -15.95 -8.20
C ARG A 88 16.64 -17.39 -7.96
N ARG A 89 16.68 -18.21 -9.01
CA ARG A 89 17.12 -19.61 -8.93
C ARG A 89 18.58 -19.74 -8.51
N LEU A 90 19.48 -18.93 -9.06
CA LEU A 90 20.89 -18.89 -8.64
C LEU A 90 21.03 -18.57 -7.14
N ILE A 91 20.31 -17.57 -6.64
CA ILE A 91 20.35 -17.21 -5.21
C ILE A 91 19.66 -18.25 -4.33
N SER A 92 18.54 -18.86 -4.76
CA SER A 92 17.91 -19.96 -4.02
C SER A 92 18.85 -21.15 -3.88
N SER A 93 19.51 -21.58 -4.97
CA SER A 93 20.53 -22.63 -4.91
C SER A 93 21.73 -22.25 -4.04
N LEU A 94 22.06 -20.95 -3.95
CA LEU A 94 23.12 -20.47 -3.04
C LEU A 94 22.69 -20.57 -1.58
N LYS A 95 21.43 -20.27 -1.26
CA LYS A 95 20.87 -20.42 0.10
C LYS A 95 20.87 -21.88 0.53
N GLU A 96 20.48 -22.80 -0.37
CA GLU A 96 20.57 -24.25 -0.14
C GLU A 96 22.01 -24.69 0.12
N TYR A 97 22.95 -24.30 -0.75
CA TYR A 97 24.37 -24.60 -0.56
C TYR A 97 24.91 -24.05 0.76
N ALA A 98 24.53 -22.83 1.14
CA ALA A 98 24.94 -22.21 2.38
C ALA A 98 24.38 -22.97 3.60
N ARG A 99 23.14 -23.45 3.52
CA ARG A 99 22.51 -24.30 4.55
C ARG A 99 23.22 -25.64 4.69
N ASP A 100 23.44 -26.36 3.58
CA ASP A 100 24.11 -27.67 3.56
C ASP A 100 25.54 -27.62 4.11
N LYS A 101 26.19 -26.46 3.95
CA LYS A 101 27.54 -26.21 4.45
C LYS A 101 27.57 -25.52 5.82
N TYR A 102 26.43 -25.32 6.49
CA TYR A 102 26.29 -24.71 7.83
C TYR A 102 26.74 -23.24 7.96
N TYR A 103 26.69 -22.47 6.88
CA TYR A 103 26.90 -21.01 6.98
C TYR A 103 25.76 -20.36 7.76
N HIS A 104 26.06 -19.28 8.47
CA HIS A 104 25.06 -18.55 9.27
C HIS A 104 24.46 -17.39 8.48
N SER A 105 25.24 -16.76 7.58
CA SER A 105 24.80 -15.60 6.82
C SER A 105 25.37 -15.54 5.41
N ILE A 106 24.63 -14.88 4.52
CA ILE A 106 25.08 -14.53 3.17
C ILE A 106 25.08 -13.01 3.05
N VAL A 107 26.17 -12.43 2.56
CA VAL A 107 26.36 -10.98 2.45
C VAL A 107 26.71 -10.58 1.02
N ALA A 108 26.15 -9.47 0.55
CA ALA A 108 26.45 -8.84 -0.72
C ALA A 108 26.77 -7.36 -0.53
N LYS A 109 27.73 -6.84 -1.31
CA LYS A 109 28.04 -5.40 -1.38
C LYS A 109 27.47 -4.83 -2.65
N VAL A 110 26.56 -3.87 -2.54
CA VAL A 110 25.83 -3.32 -3.69
C VAL A 110 25.88 -1.80 -3.61
N ALA A 111 26.32 -1.12 -4.66
CA ALA A 111 26.26 0.34 -4.68
C ALA A 111 24.80 0.82 -4.62
N SER A 112 24.52 1.85 -3.81
CA SER A 112 23.17 2.37 -3.54
C SER A 112 22.44 2.88 -4.79
N ASP A 113 23.18 3.33 -5.80
CA ASP A 113 22.66 3.89 -7.04
C ASP A 113 22.27 2.83 -8.09
N LEU A 114 22.55 1.55 -7.86
CA LEU A 114 22.34 0.48 -8.84
C LEU A 114 20.94 -0.14 -8.75
N PRO A 115 20.25 -0.42 -9.88
CA PRO A 115 18.97 -1.13 -9.92
C PRO A 115 18.98 -2.55 -9.31
N ALA A 116 20.18 -3.12 -9.10
CA ALA A 116 20.35 -4.41 -8.47
C ALA A 116 19.81 -4.45 -7.02
N ASN A 117 19.70 -3.31 -6.34
CA ASN A 117 19.13 -3.22 -5.00
C ASN A 117 17.70 -3.80 -4.93
N ASN A 118 16.84 -3.47 -5.90
CA ASN A 118 15.49 -4.03 -5.99
C ASN A 118 15.50 -5.56 -6.12
N PHE A 119 16.46 -6.11 -6.89
CA PHE A 119 16.61 -7.56 -7.01
C PHE A 119 16.96 -8.20 -5.67
N TRP A 120 17.98 -7.66 -4.96
CA TRP A 120 18.41 -8.20 -3.67
C TRP A 120 17.31 -8.18 -2.61
N GLU A 121 16.50 -7.13 -2.59
CA GLU A 121 15.34 -7.02 -1.70
C GLU A 121 14.29 -8.08 -2.02
N SER A 122 13.98 -8.28 -3.31
CA SER A 122 13.00 -9.29 -3.77
C SER A 122 13.40 -10.75 -3.48
N VAL A 123 14.69 -10.99 -3.21
CA VAL A 123 15.21 -12.31 -2.79
C VAL A 123 15.48 -12.38 -1.28
N GLY A 124 15.03 -11.37 -0.51
CA GLY A 124 15.01 -11.36 0.96
C GLY A 124 16.25 -10.80 1.65
N PHE A 125 17.16 -10.13 0.92
CA PHE A 125 18.35 -9.53 1.53
C PHE A 125 18.06 -8.10 1.99
N SER A 126 18.12 -7.86 3.31
CA SER A 126 17.95 -6.55 3.93
C SER A 126 19.28 -5.79 4.00
N ILE A 127 19.23 -4.47 4.19
CA ILE A 127 20.44 -3.65 4.35
C ILE A 127 20.87 -3.72 5.83
N TYR A 128 22.06 -4.26 6.10
CA TYR A 128 22.62 -4.29 7.45
C TYR A 128 23.29 -2.96 7.81
N ARG A 129 24.00 -2.36 6.85
CA ARG A 129 24.64 -1.04 7.03
C ARG A 129 25.02 -0.41 5.70
N GLN A 130 25.21 0.91 5.71
CA GLN A 130 25.78 1.67 4.59
C GLN A 130 27.22 2.07 4.88
N VAL A 131 28.11 1.90 3.90
CA VAL A 131 29.53 2.29 4.02
C VAL A 131 29.93 3.16 2.83
N LYS A 132 30.91 4.04 3.04
CA LYS A 132 31.52 4.80 1.94
C LYS A 132 32.37 3.85 1.08
N GLY A 133 32.18 3.92 -0.23
CA GLY A 133 32.98 3.20 -1.22
C GLY A 133 34.39 3.78 -1.38
N GLY A 134 35.15 3.22 -2.32
CA GLY A 134 36.53 3.65 -2.57
C GLY A 134 36.64 5.13 -2.99
N GLU A 135 37.76 5.77 -2.65
CA GLU A 135 38.01 7.21 -2.84
C GLU A 135 37.77 7.70 -4.27
N THR A 136 38.01 6.83 -5.26
CA THR A 136 37.87 7.13 -6.69
C THR A 136 36.41 7.24 -7.15
N THR A 137 35.48 6.54 -6.50
CA THR A 137 34.07 6.50 -6.93
C THR A 137 33.13 7.29 -6.02
N LYS A 138 33.51 7.52 -4.76
CA LYS A 138 32.71 8.22 -3.73
C LYS A 138 31.26 7.74 -3.62
N ARG A 139 30.98 6.49 -3.99
CA ARG A 139 29.63 5.89 -3.92
C ARG A 139 29.32 5.41 -2.52
N THR A 140 28.04 5.41 -2.15
CA THR A 140 27.56 4.68 -0.97
C THR A 140 27.36 3.21 -1.32
N ILE A 141 27.80 2.31 -0.45
CA ILE A 141 27.67 0.87 -0.63
C ILE A 141 26.73 0.33 0.44
N ASN A 142 25.63 -0.27 0.00
CA ASN A 142 24.72 -1.05 0.82
C ASN A 142 25.36 -2.42 1.09
N ILE A 143 25.65 -2.71 2.35
CA ILE A 143 26.01 -4.06 2.79
C ILE A 143 24.69 -4.77 3.07
N ARG A 144 24.30 -5.64 2.15
CA ARG A 144 23.06 -6.41 2.22
C ARG A 144 23.35 -7.79 2.80
N GLY A 145 22.47 -8.27 3.67
CA GLY A 145 22.65 -9.54 4.34
C GLY A 145 21.38 -10.38 4.38
N TYR A 146 21.56 -11.68 4.40
CA TYR A 146 20.53 -12.68 4.59
C TYR A 146 20.98 -13.64 5.69
N SER A 147 20.21 -13.71 6.78
CA SER A 147 20.47 -14.67 7.85
C SER A 147 19.78 -16.00 7.53
N LEU A 148 20.50 -17.11 7.67
CA LEU A 148 19.98 -18.46 7.53
C LEU A 148 19.44 -18.88 8.91
N GLY A 149 18.20 -18.47 9.20
CA GLY A 149 17.57 -18.66 10.52
C GLY A 149 17.51 -20.10 11.02
N ASP A 150 17.67 -21.10 10.14
CA ASP A 150 17.72 -22.53 10.49
C ASP A 150 18.95 -22.90 11.34
N ASN A 151 20.02 -22.09 11.29
CA ASN A 151 21.28 -22.31 12.02
C ASN A 151 21.45 -21.38 13.23
N ASP A 152 20.48 -20.50 13.50
CA ASP A 152 20.55 -19.50 14.56
C ASP A 152 19.48 -19.80 15.61
N LEU A 153 19.88 -20.30 16.79
CA LEU A 153 18.98 -20.70 17.88
C LEU A 153 18.01 -19.58 18.35
N LEU A 154 18.30 -18.32 17.98
CA LEU A 154 17.54 -17.11 18.33
C LEU A 154 16.90 -16.43 17.10
N GLY A 155 17.06 -16.97 15.89
CA GLY A 155 16.59 -16.34 14.65
C GLY A 155 15.07 -16.22 14.53
N CYS A 156 14.31 -16.99 15.33
CA CYS A 156 12.85 -16.93 15.38
C CYS A 156 12.31 -15.68 16.11
N LEU A 157 13.15 -14.95 16.87
CA LEU A 157 12.71 -13.78 17.64
C LEU A 157 12.69 -12.47 16.83
N VAL A 158 13.18 -12.48 15.59
CA VAL A 158 13.27 -11.28 14.74
C VAL A 158 12.52 -11.53 13.42
N LYS A 159 11.22 -11.76 13.51
CA LYS A 159 10.33 -11.71 12.35
C LYS A 159 9.20 -10.72 12.60
N ASP A 160 9.51 -9.46 12.37
CA ASP A 160 8.57 -8.50 11.81
C ASP A 160 9.37 -7.70 10.77
N SER A 161 9.21 -8.08 9.50
CA SER A 161 9.68 -7.25 8.39
C SER A 161 8.66 -6.13 8.23
N ALA A 162 8.69 -5.16 9.13
CA ALA A 162 7.75 -4.03 9.24
C ALA A 162 7.98 -2.96 8.15
N GLY A 163 8.26 -3.37 6.91
CA GLY A 163 8.37 -2.46 5.79
C GLY A 163 7.00 -2.21 5.17
N ILE A 164 6.56 -0.94 5.12
CA ILE A 164 5.40 -0.53 4.32
C ILE A 164 5.77 -0.76 2.84
N GLN A 165 5.10 -1.68 2.17
CA GLN A 165 5.34 -1.98 0.74
C GLN A 165 4.01 -2.03 0.01
N PRO A 166 3.48 -0.89 -0.46
CA PRO A 166 2.19 -0.88 -1.14
C PRO A 166 2.37 -1.34 -2.59
N ILE A 167 1.70 -2.41 -2.98
CA ILE A 167 1.63 -2.87 -4.39
C ILE A 167 0.37 -2.30 -5.08
N GLY A 168 -0.64 -1.90 -4.29
CA GLY A 168 -1.86 -1.20 -4.71
C GLY A 168 -2.12 0.08 -3.90
N PRO A 169 -3.38 0.55 -3.80
CA PRO A 169 -3.75 1.66 -2.92
C PRO A 169 -3.18 1.49 -1.51
N VAL A 170 -2.83 2.59 -0.84
CA VAL A 170 -2.22 2.53 0.50
C VAL A 170 -3.24 2.05 1.53
N LEU A 171 -4.51 2.40 1.35
CA LEU A 171 -5.60 2.06 2.24
C LEU A 171 -6.59 1.10 1.58
N GLU A 172 -6.17 -0.12 1.29
CA GLU A 172 -7.08 -1.15 0.78
C GLU A 172 -8.09 -1.60 1.85
N ARG A 173 -9.29 -1.97 1.39
CA ARG A 173 -10.23 -2.79 2.17
C ARG A 173 -10.06 -4.25 1.73
N PRO A 174 -10.13 -5.22 2.65
CA PRO A 174 -10.17 -6.61 2.25
C PRO A 174 -11.40 -6.84 1.37
N ILE A 175 -11.18 -7.53 0.26
CA ILE A 175 -12.23 -7.89 -0.71
C ILE A 175 -12.53 -9.37 -0.51
N TYR A 176 -13.80 -9.68 -0.29
CA TYR A 176 -14.28 -11.05 -0.18
C TYR A 176 -15.26 -11.38 -1.30
N ALA A 177 -15.05 -12.52 -1.95
CA ALA A 177 -16.01 -13.08 -2.89
C ALA A 177 -16.99 -14.00 -2.14
N LEU A 178 -18.28 -13.88 -2.46
CA LEU A 178 -19.32 -14.74 -1.89
C LEU A 178 -19.61 -15.95 -2.79
N ASP A 179 -19.74 -17.11 -2.16
CA ASP A 179 -20.30 -18.32 -2.77
C ASP A 179 -21.81 -18.14 -3.07
N LEU A 180 -22.28 -18.67 -4.20
CA LEU A 180 -23.69 -18.68 -4.61
C LEU A 180 -24.58 -19.35 -3.56
N ASN A 181 -24.11 -20.41 -2.93
CA ASN A 181 -24.89 -21.14 -1.94
C ASN A 181 -25.27 -20.27 -0.73
N LEU A 182 -24.45 -19.27 -0.38
CA LEU A 182 -24.76 -18.34 0.72
C LEU A 182 -25.93 -17.42 0.37
N LEU A 183 -25.98 -16.93 -0.88
CA LEU A 183 -27.07 -16.08 -1.35
C LEU A 183 -28.37 -16.88 -1.50
N LEU A 184 -28.29 -18.12 -1.99
CA LEU A 184 -29.43 -19.04 -2.03
C LEU A 184 -29.96 -19.38 -0.64
N ASP A 185 -29.08 -19.50 0.36
CA ASP A 185 -29.47 -19.73 1.75
C ASP A 185 -30.25 -18.54 2.34
N VAL A 186 -29.88 -17.31 1.99
CA VAL A 186 -30.64 -16.09 2.35
C VAL A 186 -32.03 -16.10 1.71
N PHE A 187 -32.10 -16.36 0.40
CA PHE A 187 -33.37 -16.36 -0.31
C PHE A 187 -34.33 -17.47 0.16
N LYS A 188 -33.78 -18.66 0.43
CA LYS A 188 -34.56 -19.84 0.90
C LYS A 188 -34.73 -19.89 2.42
N ALA A 189 -34.26 -18.87 3.15
CA ALA A 189 -34.29 -18.79 4.61
C ALA A 189 -33.78 -20.07 5.32
N ARG A 190 -32.69 -20.66 4.81
CA ARG A 190 -32.09 -21.90 5.34
C ARG A 190 -31.29 -21.63 6.63
N ALA A 191 -30.98 -22.68 7.39
CA ALA A 191 -30.26 -22.55 8.66
C ALA A 191 -28.99 -21.67 8.54
N GLY A 192 -28.86 -20.70 9.46
CA GLY A 192 -27.72 -19.77 9.50
C GLY A 192 -27.78 -18.60 8.49
N TYR A 193 -28.88 -18.38 7.77
CA TYR A 193 -29.00 -17.25 6.84
C TYR A 193 -28.84 -15.87 7.51
N LYS A 194 -29.23 -15.75 8.79
CA LYS A 194 -29.10 -14.50 9.58
C LYS A 194 -27.64 -14.02 9.65
N LYS A 195 -26.68 -14.93 9.79
CA LYS A 195 -25.24 -14.60 9.79
C LYS A 195 -24.79 -14.06 8.43
N VAL A 196 -25.30 -14.64 7.33
CA VAL A 196 -24.99 -14.16 5.97
C VAL A 196 -25.56 -12.76 5.73
N ILE A 197 -26.78 -12.49 6.21
CA ILE A 197 -27.35 -11.12 6.17
C ILE A 197 -26.46 -10.15 6.97
N LYS A 198 -26.00 -10.54 8.16
CA LYS A 198 -25.10 -9.71 8.98
C LYS A 198 -23.75 -9.46 8.29
N ILE A 199 -23.18 -10.45 7.60
CA ILE A 199 -21.98 -10.30 6.76
C ILE A 199 -22.23 -9.29 5.64
N MET A 200 -23.36 -9.40 4.94
CA MET A 200 -23.73 -8.43 3.90
C MET A 200 -23.93 -7.03 4.48
N GLN A 201 -24.57 -6.90 5.64
CA GLN A 201 -24.74 -5.63 6.34
C GLN A 201 -23.39 -5.02 6.72
N ILE A 202 -22.47 -5.80 7.33
CA ILE A 202 -21.12 -5.34 7.67
C ILE A 202 -20.38 -4.88 6.41
N GLY A 203 -20.51 -5.63 5.31
CA GLY A 203 -19.94 -5.25 4.01
C GLY A 203 -20.50 -3.92 3.49
N PHE A 204 -21.83 -3.77 3.46
CA PHE A 204 -22.49 -2.54 3.02
C PHE A 204 -22.22 -1.33 3.93
N GLN A 205 -21.99 -1.57 5.21
CA GLN A 205 -21.67 -0.51 6.17
C GLN A 205 -20.17 -0.14 6.16
N GLY A 206 -19.34 -0.85 5.38
CA GLY A 206 -17.96 -0.49 5.10
C GLY A 206 -16.89 -1.25 5.88
N GLY A 207 -17.21 -2.39 6.50
CA GLY A 207 -16.23 -3.27 7.14
C GLY A 207 -15.29 -3.95 6.14
N PHE A 208 -15.82 -4.43 5.01
CA PHE A 208 -15.06 -5.04 3.91
C PHE A 208 -15.86 -4.95 2.60
N SER A 209 -15.19 -5.11 1.46
CA SER A 209 -15.86 -5.07 0.16
C SER A 209 -16.32 -6.46 -0.26
N ILE A 210 -17.55 -6.55 -0.78
CA ILE A 210 -18.17 -7.79 -1.23
C ILE A 210 -18.24 -7.80 -2.75
N CYS A 211 -17.90 -8.92 -3.37
CA CYS A 211 -18.01 -9.13 -4.82
C CYS A 211 -18.48 -10.55 -5.16
N VAL A 212 -18.76 -10.78 -6.44
CA VAL A 212 -19.08 -12.10 -7.00
C VAL A 212 -18.12 -12.45 -8.13
N THR A 213 -17.93 -13.74 -8.40
CA THR A 213 -17.09 -14.20 -9.52
C THR A 213 -17.90 -14.30 -10.83
N PRO A 214 -17.26 -14.41 -12.00
CA PRO A 214 -17.99 -14.68 -13.25
C PRO A 214 -18.68 -16.05 -13.27
N GLU A 215 -18.13 -17.03 -12.56
CA GLU A 215 -18.75 -18.36 -12.43
C GLU A 215 -20.07 -18.29 -11.66
N PHE A 216 -20.20 -17.32 -10.74
CA PHE A 216 -21.43 -17.09 -9.99
C PHE A 216 -22.65 -16.90 -10.89
N LYS A 217 -22.53 -16.07 -11.93
CA LYS A 217 -23.62 -15.80 -12.88
C LYS A 217 -23.93 -17.03 -13.72
N LYS A 218 -22.91 -17.72 -14.23
CA LYS A 218 -23.08 -18.96 -15.02
C LYS A 218 -23.76 -20.06 -14.23
N GLU A 219 -23.39 -20.21 -12.96
CA GLU A 219 -23.99 -21.18 -12.06
C GLU A 219 -25.45 -20.82 -11.77
N LEU A 220 -25.74 -19.53 -11.57
CA LEU A 220 -27.09 -19.04 -11.35
C LEU A 220 -27.98 -19.22 -12.59
N GLU A 221 -27.51 -18.90 -13.79
CA GLU A 221 -28.20 -19.12 -15.08
C GLU A 221 -28.52 -20.60 -15.31
N ARG A 222 -27.58 -21.49 -14.99
CA ARG A 222 -27.77 -22.95 -15.07
C ARG A 222 -28.85 -23.45 -14.10
N GLN A 223 -28.99 -22.82 -12.94
CA GLN A 223 -30.00 -23.19 -11.94
C GLN A 223 -31.37 -22.52 -12.19
N SER A 224 -31.40 -21.41 -12.94
CA SER A 224 -32.58 -20.59 -13.20
C SER A 224 -33.30 -20.89 -14.53
N GLU A 225 -32.86 -21.89 -15.32
CA GLU A 225 -33.54 -22.35 -16.56
C GLU A 225 -35.05 -22.65 -16.40
N ASN A 226 -35.60 -22.67 -15.18
CA ASN A 226 -37.01 -22.86 -14.87
C ASN A 226 -37.82 -21.58 -14.52
N TYR A 227 -37.22 -20.38 -14.45
CA TYR A 227 -37.93 -19.15 -14.02
C TYR A 227 -37.50 -17.90 -14.83
N PHE A 228 -38.46 -17.24 -15.48
CA PHE A 228 -38.24 -16.09 -16.38
C PHE A 228 -37.97 -14.76 -15.64
N ASP A 229 -38.17 -14.70 -14.32
CA ASP A 229 -37.94 -13.51 -13.49
C ASP A 229 -37.47 -13.92 -12.09
N ASP A 230 -36.20 -14.32 -11.97
CA ASP A 230 -35.62 -14.74 -10.70
C ASP A 230 -35.12 -13.51 -9.90
N PRO A 231 -35.72 -13.19 -8.73
CA PRO A 231 -35.26 -12.10 -7.87
C PRO A 231 -33.81 -12.27 -7.38
N VAL A 232 -33.28 -13.50 -7.34
CA VAL A 232 -31.88 -13.77 -7.00
C VAL A 232 -30.94 -13.28 -8.12
N LEU A 233 -31.37 -13.39 -9.38
CA LEU A 233 -30.62 -12.89 -10.54
C LEU A 233 -30.52 -11.36 -10.52
N ARG A 234 -31.64 -10.67 -10.23
CA ARG A 234 -31.64 -9.21 -10.06
C ARG A 234 -30.77 -8.75 -8.90
N LEU A 235 -30.73 -9.50 -7.80
CA LEU A 235 -29.86 -9.20 -6.66
C LEU A 235 -28.38 -9.43 -7.01
N ALA A 236 -28.07 -10.48 -7.78
CA ALA A 236 -26.72 -10.77 -8.25
C ALA A 236 -26.16 -9.66 -9.16
N GLU A 237 -27.01 -8.99 -9.94
CA GLU A 237 -26.62 -7.84 -10.77
C GLU A 237 -26.21 -6.58 -9.98
N VAL A 238 -26.62 -6.51 -8.71
CA VAL A 238 -26.22 -5.41 -7.80
C VAL A 238 -24.78 -5.59 -7.32
N PHE A 239 -24.30 -6.83 -7.22
CA PHE A 239 -22.93 -7.09 -6.78
C PHE A 239 -21.92 -6.83 -7.90
N PRO A 240 -20.78 -6.20 -7.58
CA PRO A 240 -19.73 -6.03 -8.56
C PRO A 240 -19.07 -7.38 -8.88
N GLU A 241 -18.79 -7.60 -10.17
CA GLU A 241 -18.22 -8.83 -10.69
C GLU A 241 -16.70 -8.73 -10.85
N LEU A 242 -15.97 -9.76 -10.41
CA LEU A 242 -14.53 -9.86 -10.60
C LEU A 242 -14.18 -10.21 -12.04
N LYS A 243 -13.46 -9.33 -12.72
CA LYS A 243 -12.85 -9.66 -14.02
C LYS A 243 -11.40 -10.06 -13.83
N SER A 244 -10.99 -11.16 -14.47
CA SER A 244 -9.59 -11.62 -14.50
C SER A 244 -9.11 -11.87 -15.92
N GLY A 245 -7.85 -11.51 -16.20
CA GLY A 245 -7.15 -11.80 -17.45
C GLY A 245 -6.17 -12.99 -17.37
N GLY A 246 -6.17 -13.74 -16.26
CA GLY A 246 -5.29 -14.90 -16.05
C GLY A 246 -5.84 -16.21 -16.62
N ASP A 247 -4.98 -17.23 -16.71
CA ASP A 247 -5.37 -18.59 -17.10
C ASP A 247 -6.03 -19.32 -15.91
N ILE A 248 -7.34 -19.10 -15.77
CA ILE A 248 -8.18 -19.67 -14.71
C ILE A 248 -8.16 -21.20 -14.74
N SER A 249 -8.08 -21.81 -15.92
CA SER A 249 -8.13 -23.27 -16.08
C SER A 249 -6.91 -23.94 -15.47
N SER A 250 -5.71 -23.40 -15.74
CA SER A 250 -4.46 -23.93 -15.17
C SER A 250 -4.41 -23.80 -13.64
N ILE A 251 -4.94 -22.69 -13.09
CA ILE A 251 -5.01 -22.49 -11.64
C ILE A 251 -5.99 -23.49 -11.01
N ALA A 252 -7.18 -23.67 -11.61
CA ALA A 252 -8.18 -24.61 -11.12
C ALA A 252 -7.67 -26.07 -11.09
N GLU A 253 -6.91 -26.48 -12.12
CA GLU A 253 -6.27 -27.80 -12.16
C GLU A 253 -5.26 -28.01 -11.02
N SER A 254 -4.42 -26.99 -10.75
CA SER A 254 -3.46 -27.02 -9.65
C SER A 254 -4.17 -27.12 -8.29
N LEU A 255 -5.29 -26.42 -8.11
CA LEU A 255 -6.08 -26.44 -6.89
C LEU A 255 -6.77 -27.78 -6.63
N ARG A 256 -7.15 -28.52 -7.68
CA ARG A 256 -7.83 -29.81 -7.54
C ARG A 256 -7.03 -30.80 -6.70
N GLY A 257 -5.71 -30.83 -6.88
CA GLY A 257 -4.81 -31.71 -6.11
C GLY A 257 -4.71 -31.35 -4.61
N ILE A 258 -5.01 -30.10 -4.25
CA ILE A 258 -4.98 -29.60 -2.88
C ILE A 258 -6.34 -29.80 -2.20
N VAL A 259 -7.42 -29.43 -2.88
CA VAL A 259 -8.78 -29.40 -2.30
C VAL A 259 -9.46 -30.76 -2.35
N PHE A 260 -9.27 -31.52 -3.43
CA PHE A 260 -9.96 -32.79 -3.69
C PHE A 260 -9.01 -33.94 -4.02
N PRO A 261 -8.03 -34.29 -3.16
CA PRO A 261 -7.01 -35.28 -3.45
C PRO A 261 -7.53 -36.72 -3.63
N ALA A 262 -8.74 -37.03 -3.12
CA ALA A 262 -9.28 -38.39 -3.05
C ALA A 262 -10.68 -38.57 -3.69
N ARG A 263 -11.24 -37.55 -4.37
CA ARG A 263 -12.57 -37.65 -5.00
C ARG A 263 -12.43 -38.00 -6.48
N GLY A 264 -13.00 -39.15 -6.88
CA GLY A 264 -13.09 -39.57 -8.28
C GLY A 264 -14.20 -38.84 -9.05
N ILE A 265 -14.04 -38.78 -10.37
CA ILE A 265 -14.94 -38.11 -11.33
C ILE A 265 -16.30 -38.83 -11.38
N VAL A 266 -17.21 -38.53 -10.44
CA VAL A 266 -18.62 -38.97 -10.50
C VAL A 266 -19.49 -37.80 -10.97
N ARG A 267 -20.32 -38.07 -11.99
CA ARG A 267 -20.93 -37.06 -12.90
C ARG A 267 -21.66 -35.86 -12.29
N LYS A 268 -22.19 -35.93 -11.06
CA LYS A 268 -22.99 -34.85 -10.45
C LYS A 268 -22.24 -34.05 -9.38
N SER A 269 -21.36 -34.69 -8.61
CA SER A 269 -20.47 -34.01 -7.66
C SER A 269 -19.30 -33.33 -8.38
N ALA A 270 -18.84 -33.89 -9.50
CA ALA A 270 -17.74 -33.34 -10.28
C ALA A 270 -17.99 -31.93 -10.82
N GLN A 271 -19.24 -31.60 -11.17
CA GLN A 271 -19.58 -30.29 -11.73
C GLN A 271 -19.61 -29.18 -10.67
N ASN A 272 -20.13 -29.47 -9.48
CA ASN A 272 -20.09 -28.52 -8.37
C ASN A 272 -18.66 -28.36 -7.84
N ASP A 273 -17.93 -29.48 -7.69
CA ASP A 273 -16.51 -29.46 -7.31
C ASP A 273 -15.68 -28.64 -8.33
N GLU A 274 -16.05 -28.64 -9.62
CA GLU A 274 -15.42 -27.83 -10.66
C GLU A 274 -15.78 -26.34 -10.57
N SER A 275 -17.06 -26.00 -10.39
CA SER A 275 -17.48 -24.60 -10.15
C SER A 275 -16.79 -24.02 -8.91
N ASP A 276 -16.67 -24.78 -7.80
CA ASP A 276 -15.96 -24.35 -6.58
C ASP A 276 -14.48 -24.04 -6.82
N LEU A 277 -13.80 -24.88 -7.61
CA LEU A 277 -12.40 -24.65 -8.00
C LEU A 277 -12.25 -23.43 -8.91
N ILE A 278 -13.21 -23.20 -9.81
CA ILE A 278 -13.22 -22.03 -10.69
C ILE A 278 -13.45 -20.75 -9.89
N HIS A 279 -14.37 -20.74 -8.93
CA HIS A 279 -14.57 -19.62 -7.99
C HIS A 279 -13.26 -19.25 -7.28
N LEU A 280 -12.57 -20.24 -6.71
CA LEU A 280 -11.27 -20.04 -6.07
C LEU A 280 -10.18 -19.60 -7.05
N ALA A 281 -10.14 -20.15 -8.25
CA ALA A 281 -9.19 -19.75 -9.27
C ALA A 281 -9.38 -18.28 -9.69
N TYR A 282 -10.63 -17.80 -9.78
CA TYR A 282 -10.91 -16.38 -9.96
C TYR A 282 -10.41 -15.54 -8.78
N CYS A 283 -10.64 -15.98 -7.54
CA CYS A 283 -10.17 -15.28 -6.34
C CYS A 283 -8.64 -15.15 -6.31
N ILE A 284 -7.92 -16.25 -6.58
CA ILE A 284 -6.46 -16.28 -6.64
C ILE A 284 -5.94 -15.43 -7.79
N SER A 285 -6.55 -15.54 -8.97
CA SER A 285 -6.11 -14.80 -10.14
C SER A 285 -6.37 -13.30 -10.01
N ALA A 286 -7.42 -12.89 -9.31
CA ALA A 286 -7.73 -11.50 -9.02
C ALA A 286 -6.95 -10.95 -7.80
N GLY A 287 -6.34 -11.84 -6.99
CA GLY A 287 -5.57 -11.49 -5.80
C GLY A 287 -6.42 -10.89 -4.68
N ILE A 288 -7.67 -11.34 -4.51
CA ILE A 288 -8.55 -10.83 -3.46
C ILE A 288 -8.21 -11.41 -2.08
N GLY A 289 -8.69 -10.78 -1.01
CA GLY A 289 -8.39 -11.14 0.36
C GLY A 289 -8.95 -12.51 0.79
N GLY A 290 -10.11 -12.90 0.25
CA GLY A 290 -10.64 -14.23 0.55
C GLY A 290 -11.94 -14.63 -0.16
N PHE A 291 -12.34 -15.86 0.07
CA PHE A 291 -13.59 -16.46 -0.41
C PHE A 291 -14.42 -16.96 0.77
N ILE A 292 -15.69 -16.55 0.84
CA ILE A 292 -16.60 -16.94 1.93
C ILE A 292 -17.47 -18.08 1.43
N THR A 293 -17.42 -19.22 2.12
CA THR A 293 -18.15 -20.44 1.76
C THR A 293 -18.47 -21.27 3.00
N ARG A 294 -19.44 -22.18 2.87
CA ARG A 294 -19.75 -23.22 3.87
C ARG A 294 -19.21 -24.60 3.47
N GLU A 295 -18.56 -24.72 2.31
CA GLU A 295 -18.08 -26.00 1.83
C GLU A 295 -16.92 -26.53 2.69
N LYS A 296 -17.13 -27.69 3.30
CA LYS A 296 -16.18 -28.29 4.26
C LYS A 296 -14.88 -28.72 3.59
N ALA A 297 -14.91 -29.11 2.32
CA ALA A 297 -13.69 -29.44 1.58
C ALA A 297 -12.78 -28.22 1.44
N LEU A 298 -13.34 -27.06 1.08
CA LEU A 298 -12.62 -25.80 0.95
C LEU A 298 -12.05 -25.33 2.29
N LEU A 299 -12.86 -25.39 3.36
CA LEU A 299 -12.43 -25.00 4.70
C LEU A 299 -11.30 -25.87 5.25
N ARG A 300 -11.22 -27.17 4.91
CA ARG A 300 -10.10 -28.03 5.32
C ARG A 300 -8.80 -27.70 4.60
N ALA A 301 -8.87 -27.19 3.37
CA ALA A 301 -7.73 -26.81 2.55
C ALA A 301 -7.24 -25.37 2.81
N CYS A 302 -7.88 -24.63 3.73
CA CYS A 302 -7.64 -23.20 3.93
C CYS A 302 -6.18 -22.85 4.27
N GLY A 303 -5.52 -23.65 5.11
CA GLY A 303 -4.13 -23.41 5.51
C GLY A 303 -3.16 -23.53 4.33
N GLU A 304 -3.28 -24.59 3.55
CA GLU A 304 -2.40 -24.81 2.39
C GLU A 304 -2.64 -23.79 1.27
N ILE A 305 -3.90 -23.38 1.05
CA ILE A 305 -4.25 -22.35 0.07
C ILE A 305 -3.74 -20.97 0.51
N LYS A 306 -3.86 -20.64 1.81
CA LYS A 306 -3.31 -19.41 2.36
C LYS A 306 -1.79 -19.36 2.20
N ASP A 307 -1.08 -20.44 2.51
CA ASP A 307 0.38 -20.49 2.42
C ASP A 307 0.90 -20.44 0.98
N LYS A 308 0.21 -21.10 0.03
CA LYS A 308 0.64 -21.13 -1.38
C LYS A 308 0.19 -19.92 -2.20
N HIS A 309 -1.01 -19.40 -1.93
CA HIS A 309 -1.68 -18.44 -2.80
C HIS A 309 -2.11 -17.14 -2.11
N ASN A 310 -1.91 -17.02 -0.78
CA ASN A 310 -2.27 -15.84 0.01
C ASN A 310 -3.75 -15.43 -0.09
N VAL A 311 -4.65 -16.40 -0.33
CA VAL A 311 -6.10 -16.22 -0.31
C VAL A 311 -6.67 -16.96 0.89
N VAL A 312 -7.49 -16.29 1.69
CA VAL A 312 -8.11 -16.90 2.87
C VAL A 312 -9.48 -17.46 2.51
N ILE A 313 -9.79 -18.66 2.97
CA ILE A 313 -11.13 -19.25 2.88
C ILE A 313 -11.77 -19.13 4.25
N LEU A 314 -12.92 -18.46 4.32
CA LEU A 314 -13.60 -18.14 5.56
C LEU A 314 -15.00 -18.76 5.59
N SER A 315 -15.41 -19.23 6.76
CA SER A 315 -16.81 -19.56 7.01
C SER A 315 -17.59 -18.34 7.54
N PRO A 316 -18.92 -18.27 7.32
CA PRO A 316 -19.73 -17.22 7.95
C PRO A 316 -19.63 -17.18 9.47
N ASP A 317 -19.35 -18.32 10.11
CA ASP A 317 -19.23 -18.46 11.56
C ASP A 317 -17.92 -17.86 12.10
N GLU A 318 -16.87 -17.76 11.28
CA GLU A 318 -15.61 -17.09 11.65
C GLU A 318 -15.72 -15.56 11.60
N LEU A 319 -16.60 -15.03 10.75
CA LEU A 319 -16.82 -13.58 10.61
C LEU A 319 -17.84 -13.04 11.62
N VAL A 320 -18.79 -13.88 12.05
CA VAL A 320 -19.87 -13.49 12.97
C VAL A 320 -19.93 -14.48 14.13
N LEU A 321 -19.30 -14.10 15.24
CA LEU A 321 -19.13 -14.92 16.43
C LEU A 321 -20.42 -15.05 17.28
N GLU A 322 -21.35 -14.10 17.20
CA GLU A 322 -22.58 -14.08 18.01
C GLU A 322 -23.85 -14.25 17.18
N ASP A 323 -24.72 -15.17 17.64
CA ASP A 323 -26.14 -15.28 17.25
C ASP A 323 -27.01 -14.25 17.99
N GLY A 324 -26.51 -13.03 18.16
CA GLY A 324 -27.26 -11.95 18.80
C GLY A 324 -28.62 -11.77 18.10
N GLU A 325 -29.68 -11.56 18.89
CA GLU A 325 -30.97 -11.14 18.36
C GLU A 325 -30.74 -10.01 17.35
N LEU A 326 -31.42 -10.08 16.20
CA LEU A 326 -31.50 -8.96 15.28
C LEU A 326 -32.12 -7.82 16.09
N SER A 327 -31.30 -7.03 16.79
CA SER A 327 -31.72 -5.74 17.27
C SER A 327 -32.29 -5.03 16.05
N ASP A 328 -33.45 -4.39 16.23
CA ASP A 328 -34.13 -3.57 15.24
C ASP A 328 -33.18 -2.45 14.78
N VAL A 329 -32.21 -2.80 13.94
CA VAL A 329 -31.43 -1.85 13.15
C VAL A 329 -32.35 -1.52 12.01
N SER A 330 -33.18 -0.50 12.26
CA SER A 330 -34.01 0.15 11.27
C SER A 330 -33.21 0.42 9.99
N SER A 331 -33.89 0.24 8.86
CA SER A 331 -33.45 0.43 7.48
C SER A 331 -32.08 1.13 7.24
N PRO A 332 -31.10 0.45 6.60
CA PRO A 332 -29.71 0.91 6.42
C PRO A 332 -29.47 2.16 5.56
N LEU A 333 -30.51 2.81 5.05
CA LEU A 333 -30.37 3.94 4.11
C LEU A 333 -30.32 5.32 4.82
N ASN A 334 -30.59 5.38 6.14
CA ASN A 334 -30.71 6.62 6.91
C ASN A 334 -29.96 6.57 8.26
N ALA A 335 -28.80 5.93 8.36
CA ALA A 335 -27.99 6.01 9.58
C ALA A 335 -27.34 7.40 9.69
N ASP A 336 -27.56 8.12 10.79
CA ASP A 336 -27.07 9.48 10.99
C ASP A 336 -25.65 9.42 11.60
N PHE A 337 -24.65 9.40 10.72
CA PHE A 337 -23.25 9.51 11.10
C PHE A 337 -22.87 10.98 11.22
N SER A 338 -22.35 11.38 12.37
CA SER A 338 -21.96 12.76 12.63
C SER A 338 -20.57 12.87 13.25
N PHE A 339 -19.91 13.97 12.89
CA PHE A 339 -18.62 14.39 13.43
C PHE A 339 -18.73 15.84 13.88
N SER A 340 -18.36 16.11 15.13
CA SER A 340 -18.46 17.46 15.68
C SER A 340 -17.31 17.77 16.63
N ALA A 341 -16.95 19.04 16.69
CA ALA A 341 -16.13 19.54 17.79
C ALA A 341 -16.96 19.48 19.07
N SER A 342 -16.36 19.02 20.15
CA SER A 342 -17.02 18.80 21.44
C SER A 342 -16.16 19.34 22.58
N VAL A 343 -16.69 19.24 23.80
CA VAL A 343 -15.98 19.49 25.06
C VAL A 343 -15.90 18.18 25.84
N VAL A 344 -14.98 18.08 26.80
CA VAL A 344 -14.88 16.86 27.61
C VAL A 344 -16.15 16.69 28.47
N THR A 345 -16.97 15.69 28.15
CA THR A 345 -18.20 15.37 28.88
C THR A 345 -18.01 14.13 29.77
N GLY A 346 -18.98 13.86 30.66
CA GLY A 346 -19.02 12.60 31.44
C GLY A 346 -19.10 11.36 30.54
N GLU A 347 -19.92 11.40 29.48
CA GLU A 347 -20.06 10.34 28.49
C GLU A 347 -18.72 10.00 27.81
N ILE A 348 -17.92 11.02 27.46
CA ILE A 348 -16.58 10.82 26.88
C ILE A 348 -15.64 10.15 27.88
N LYS A 349 -15.67 10.54 29.17
CA LYS A 349 -14.84 9.91 30.20
C LYS A 349 -15.21 8.44 30.39
N GLU A 350 -16.51 8.14 30.51
CA GLU A 350 -17.01 6.76 30.62
C GLU A 350 -16.63 5.91 29.38
N PHE A 351 -16.73 6.48 28.18
CA PHE A 351 -16.29 5.82 26.95
C PHE A 351 -14.80 5.50 27.00
N LEU A 352 -13.98 6.45 27.45
CA LEU A 352 -12.53 6.30 27.55
C LEU A 352 -12.09 5.27 28.60
N ASP A 353 -12.78 5.19 29.74
CA ASP A 353 -12.48 4.21 30.79
C ASP A 353 -12.47 2.77 30.26
N SER A 354 -13.27 2.48 29.22
CA SER A 354 -13.30 1.17 28.57
C SER A 354 -12.01 0.80 27.81
N PHE A 355 -11.13 1.77 27.52
CA PHE A 355 -9.92 1.58 26.70
C PHE A 355 -8.59 1.55 27.48
N SER A 356 -8.62 1.63 28.81
CA SER A 356 -7.39 1.71 29.65
C SER A 356 -6.45 2.83 29.19
N VAL A 357 -6.92 4.07 29.29
CA VAL A 357 -6.22 5.28 28.83
C VAL A 357 -4.86 5.45 29.51
N ALA A 358 -3.89 5.99 28.78
CA ALA A 358 -2.57 6.31 29.34
C ALA A 358 -2.65 7.57 30.22
N ASP A 359 -1.91 7.61 31.34
CA ASP A 359 -1.85 8.75 32.28
C ASP A 359 -1.61 10.11 31.58
N VAL A 360 -0.80 10.10 30.51
CA VAL A 360 -0.49 11.30 29.72
C VAL A 360 -1.76 11.85 29.06
N VAL A 361 -2.63 10.99 28.55
CA VAL A 361 -3.91 11.35 27.94
C VAL A 361 -4.91 11.78 29.02
N GLU A 362 -4.96 11.10 30.17
CA GLU A 362 -5.81 11.51 31.30
C GLU A 362 -5.50 12.95 31.75
N SER A 363 -4.21 13.32 31.76
CA SER A 363 -3.79 14.69 32.09
C SER A 363 -4.29 15.76 31.10
N MET A 364 -4.75 15.35 29.91
CA MET A 364 -5.37 16.21 28.89
C MET A 364 -6.87 16.38 29.07
N LEU A 365 -7.52 15.46 29.77
CA LEU A 365 -8.95 15.46 30.04
C LEU A 365 -9.35 16.44 31.16
N VAL A 366 -8.37 17.08 31.81
CA VAL A 366 -8.58 18.03 32.90
C VAL A 366 -8.93 19.40 32.33
N ASP A 367 -9.99 20.01 32.85
CA ASP A 367 -10.49 21.32 32.43
C ASP A 367 -9.39 22.39 32.36
N ALA A 368 -9.52 23.23 31.34
CA ALA A 368 -8.61 24.31 30.99
C ALA A 368 -8.26 25.19 32.21
N SER A 369 -7.06 24.99 32.74
CA SER A 369 -6.37 26.06 33.46
C SER A 369 -6.10 27.18 32.45
N PRO A 370 -6.21 28.48 32.81
CA PRO A 370 -5.93 29.61 31.90
C PRO A 370 -4.49 29.65 31.35
N ILE A 371 -3.65 28.67 31.71
CA ILE A 371 -2.24 28.52 31.38
C ILE A 371 -1.99 27.30 30.46
N LYS A 372 -2.95 26.38 30.28
CA LYS A 372 -2.80 25.19 29.42
C LYS A 372 -3.41 25.41 28.04
N ASP A 373 -2.63 25.12 26.99
CA ASP A 373 -3.06 25.23 25.59
C ASP A 373 -4.39 24.48 25.34
N ALA A 374 -5.32 25.14 24.65
CA ALA A 374 -6.66 24.62 24.39
C ALA A 374 -6.61 23.28 23.65
N THR A 375 -6.94 22.20 24.35
CA THR A 375 -7.09 20.86 23.77
C THR A 375 -8.35 20.85 22.93
N SER A 376 -8.23 20.47 21.66
CA SER A 376 -9.37 20.32 20.76
C SER A 376 -9.89 18.90 20.86
N VAL A 377 -11.19 18.76 21.14
CA VAL A 377 -11.89 17.47 21.25
C VAL A 377 -12.86 17.34 20.10
N TYR A 378 -12.86 16.18 19.47
CA TYR A 378 -13.81 15.83 18.43
C TYR A 378 -14.43 14.49 18.75
N GLU A 379 -15.73 14.35 18.48
CA GLU A 379 -16.49 13.12 18.70
C GLU A 379 -17.12 12.63 17.40
N ALA A 380 -17.25 11.31 17.30
CA ALA A 380 -17.96 10.63 16.24
C ALA A 380 -19.15 9.87 16.84
N ARG A 381 -20.35 10.14 16.31
CA ARG A 381 -21.59 9.49 16.72
C ARG A 381 -22.25 8.78 15.55
N LEU A 382 -22.84 7.62 15.82
CA LEU A 382 -23.69 6.88 14.88
C LEU A 382 -25.06 6.73 15.53
N ASP A 383 -26.10 7.27 14.88
CA ASP A 383 -27.48 7.27 15.39
C ASP A 383 -27.56 7.86 16.82
N GLY A 384 -26.76 8.92 17.06
CA GLY A 384 -26.66 9.61 18.35
C GLY A 384 -25.75 8.94 19.40
N ARG A 385 -25.34 7.68 19.20
CA ARG A 385 -24.44 6.95 20.11
C ARG A 385 -22.98 7.31 19.85
N LEU A 386 -22.26 7.69 20.90
CA LEU A 386 -20.81 7.89 20.85
C LEU A 386 -20.08 6.57 20.54
N PHE A 387 -19.20 6.60 19.55
CA PHE A 387 -18.36 5.44 19.23
C PHE A 387 -16.90 5.82 18.89
N GLY A 388 -16.55 7.10 18.86
CA GLY A 388 -15.19 7.55 18.62
C GLY A 388 -14.89 8.94 19.19
N VAL A 389 -13.67 9.13 19.69
CA VAL A 389 -13.19 10.39 20.25
C VAL A 389 -11.75 10.64 19.83
N TYR A 390 -11.45 11.88 19.46
CA TYR A 390 -10.11 12.36 19.14
C TYR A 390 -9.76 13.61 19.95
N PHE A 391 -8.56 13.60 20.49
CA PHE A 391 -7.95 14.68 21.23
C PHE A 391 -6.72 15.19 20.48
N SER A 392 -6.55 16.50 20.43
CA SER A 392 -5.33 17.10 19.88
C SER A 392 -4.92 18.35 20.61
N GLN A 393 -3.62 18.47 20.85
CA GLN A 393 -2.98 19.69 21.29
C GLN A 393 -2.28 20.37 20.12
N LYS A 394 -2.17 21.70 20.19
CA LYS A 394 -1.41 22.46 19.21
C LYS A 394 0.09 22.15 19.36
N PRO A 395 0.85 22.13 18.26
CA PRO A 395 2.28 21.88 18.31
C PRO A 395 3.01 22.99 19.10
N VAL A 396 3.86 22.59 20.04
CA VAL A 396 4.61 23.50 20.92
C VAL A 396 6.02 23.70 20.36
N ARG A 397 6.39 24.96 20.09
CA ARG A 397 7.68 25.29 19.47
C ARG A 397 8.90 25.03 20.37
N ALA A 398 8.72 25.08 21.70
CA ALA A 398 9.80 24.84 22.65
C ALA A 398 10.25 23.37 22.66
N THR A 399 9.30 22.43 22.53
CA THR A 399 9.56 20.98 22.52
C THR A 399 9.62 20.39 21.11
N ASN A 400 9.14 21.13 20.10
CA ASN A 400 8.88 20.63 18.74
C ASN A 400 8.03 19.35 18.73
N SER A 401 7.06 19.28 19.64
CA SER A 401 6.14 18.15 19.75
C SER A 401 4.69 18.59 19.80
N ALA A 402 3.81 17.71 19.38
CA ALA A 402 2.37 17.78 19.56
C ALA A 402 1.89 16.41 20.05
N LEU A 403 0.81 16.41 20.82
CA LEU A 403 0.22 15.18 21.31
C LEU A 403 -1.22 15.08 20.85
N ALA A 404 -1.61 13.87 20.47
CA ALA A 404 -2.96 13.52 20.11
C ALA A 404 -3.34 12.14 20.68
N ALA A 405 -4.63 11.90 20.83
CA ALA A 405 -5.12 10.57 21.20
C ALA A 405 -6.38 10.25 20.40
N LEU A 406 -6.53 8.99 19.99
CA LEU A 406 -7.62 8.50 19.17
C LEU A 406 -8.19 7.23 19.79
N TYR A 407 -9.47 7.23 20.13
CA TYR A 407 -10.16 6.07 20.66
C TYR A 407 -11.42 5.82 19.87
N ILE A 408 -11.57 4.61 19.32
CA ILE A 408 -12.71 4.22 18.50
C ILE A 408 -13.16 2.82 18.92
N ASP A 409 -14.47 2.62 19.00
CA ASP A 409 -15.06 1.28 19.01
C ASP A 409 -14.95 0.68 17.61
N GLU A 410 -13.94 -0.16 17.40
CA GLU A 410 -13.63 -0.76 16.09
C GLU A 410 -14.71 -1.75 15.61
N ASN A 411 -15.60 -2.20 16.50
CA ASN A 411 -16.75 -3.02 16.12
C ASN A 411 -17.86 -2.21 15.44
N CYS A 412 -17.81 -0.87 15.55
CA CYS A 412 -18.72 0.00 14.84
C CYS A 412 -18.45 -0.09 13.33
N PRO A 413 -19.48 -0.29 12.49
CA PRO A 413 -19.28 -0.42 11.04
C PRO A 413 -18.64 0.81 10.37
N LYS A 414 -18.83 1.99 10.96
CA LYS A 414 -18.25 3.27 10.50
C LYS A 414 -16.89 3.58 11.14
N SER A 415 -16.28 2.64 11.86
CA SER A 415 -14.97 2.83 12.52
C SER A 415 -13.88 3.29 11.55
N ILE A 416 -13.78 2.66 10.38
CA ILE A 416 -12.81 3.05 9.33
C ILE A 416 -13.00 4.50 8.88
N ALA A 417 -14.25 4.92 8.65
CA ALA A 417 -14.55 6.28 8.22
C ALA A 417 -14.18 7.30 9.31
N ALA A 418 -14.44 6.95 10.58
CA ALA A 418 -14.02 7.77 11.71
C ALA A 418 -12.50 7.86 11.84
N ILE A 419 -11.78 6.73 11.75
CA ILE A 419 -10.31 6.69 11.75
C ILE A 419 -9.77 7.62 10.67
N ASP A 420 -10.23 7.45 9.42
CA ASP A 420 -9.76 8.25 8.29
C ASP A 420 -10.00 9.75 8.56
N HIS A 421 -11.19 10.11 9.06
CA HIS A 421 -11.56 11.49 9.33
C HIS A 421 -10.70 12.14 10.43
N PHE A 422 -10.52 11.46 11.58
CA PHE A 422 -9.73 11.96 12.68
C PHE A 422 -8.25 12.11 12.30
N LEU A 423 -7.70 11.13 11.57
CA LEU A 423 -6.32 11.19 11.12
C LEU A 423 -6.11 12.27 10.04
N GLU A 424 -7.02 12.42 9.09
CA GLU A 424 -6.94 13.51 8.11
C GLU A 424 -7.03 14.88 8.82
N THR A 425 -7.86 15.00 9.85
CA THR A 425 -7.95 16.20 10.70
C THR A 425 -6.62 16.49 11.39
N ALA A 426 -5.98 15.46 11.96
CA ALA A 426 -4.66 15.57 12.57
C ALA A 426 -3.59 16.06 11.56
N LEU A 427 -3.59 15.47 10.36
CA LEU A 427 -2.57 15.72 9.33
C LEU A 427 -2.77 17.04 8.58
N ARG A 428 -3.98 17.61 8.57
CA ARG A 428 -4.27 18.93 7.99
C ARG A 428 -3.89 20.10 8.89
N SER A 429 -3.59 19.85 10.16
CA SER A 429 -3.20 20.90 11.10
C SER A 429 -1.95 21.65 10.60
N LYS A 430 -2.13 22.93 10.26
CA LYS A 430 -1.05 23.77 9.72
C LYS A 430 -0.12 24.20 10.85
N SER A 431 1.18 23.99 10.65
CA SER A 431 2.25 24.52 11.52
C SER A 431 3.32 25.22 10.69
N GLY A 432 3.87 26.31 11.24
CA GLY A 432 4.99 27.04 10.64
C GLY A 432 6.35 26.39 10.86
N PHE A 433 6.42 25.27 11.60
CA PHE A 433 7.66 24.55 11.90
C PHE A 433 7.43 23.04 11.93
N SER A 434 8.49 22.27 11.67
CA SER A 434 8.43 20.81 11.72
C SER A 434 8.35 20.34 13.17
N TYR A 435 7.56 19.31 13.44
CA TYR A 435 7.35 18.79 14.79
C TYR A 435 7.10 17.28 14.79
N ARG A 436 7.25 16.66 15.96
CA ARG A 436 6.87 15.27 16.23
C ARG A 436 5.44 15.19 16.75
N LEU A 437 4.59 14.40 16.11
CA LEU A 437 3.25 14.09 16.60
C LEU A 437 3.27 12.74 17.32
N ASP A 438 2.96 12.77 18.61
CA ASP A 438 2.81 11.58 19.45
C ASP A 438 1.32 11.26 19.56
N LEU A 439 0.88 10.16 18.93
CA LEU A 439 -0.53 9.76 18.84
C LEU A 439 -0.78 8.47 19.64
N TYR A 440 -1.62 8.57 20.66
CA TYR A 440 -2.01 7.48 21.54
C TYR A 440 -3.29 6.80 21.05
N ILE A 441 -3.37 5.48 21.21
CA ILE A 441 -4.57 4.68 20.91
C ILE A 441 -4.89 3.74 22.07
N GLY A 442 -6.12 3.23 22.11
CA GLY A 442 -6.53 2.22 23.10
C GLY A 442 -5.88 0.85 22.85
N LYS A 443 -5.81 0.01 23.89
CA LYS A 443 -5.37 -1.39 23.73
C LYS A 443 -6.37 -2.15 22.86
N GLY A 444 -5.87 -3.00 21.95
CA GLY A 444 -6.70 -3.82 21.05
C GLY A 444 -7.27 -3.08 19.83
N GLN A 445 -6.85 -1.83 19.58
CA GLN A 445 -7.22 -1.07 18.38
C GLN A 445 -6.31 -1.40 17.19
N ASP A 446 -6.43 -2.64 16.70
CA ASP A 446 -5.58 -3.16 15.64
C ASP A 446 -5.84 -2.48 14.29
N LEU A 447 -7.09 -2.15 13.98
CA LEU A 447 -7.46 -1.47 12.73
C LEU A 447 -6.90 -0.04 12.70
N THR A 448 -7.00 0.67 13.83
CA THR A 448 -6.44 2.01 13.99
C THR A 448 -4.91 1.96 13.91
N GLY A 449 -4.29 1.01 14.61
CA GLY A 449 -2.84 0.79 14.57
C GLY A 449 -2.30 0.50 13.17
N ASP A 450 -2.96 -0.40 12.42
CA ASP A 450 -2.58 -0.72 11.04
C ASP A 450 -2.74 0.49 10.10
N THR A 451 -3.82 1.28 10.27
CA THR A 451 -4.02 2.50 9.48
C THR A 451 -2.94 3.55 9.76
N LEU A 452 -2.51 3.70 11.03
CA LEU A 452 -1.40 4.57 11.42
C LEU A 452 -0.09 4.14 10.75
N LEU A 453 0.25 2.85 10.80
CA LEU A 453 1.43 2.31 10.13
C LEU A 453 1.39 2.58 8.62
N LYS A 454 0.26 2.30 7.96
CA LYS A 454 0.05 2.60 6.52
C LYS A 454 0.19 4.08 6.19
N LYS A 455 -0.05 4.97 7.16
CA LYS A 455 0.15 6.42 7.05
C LYS A 455 1.50 6.89 7.59
N GLY A 456 2.46 6.00 7.73
CA GLY A 456 3.87 6.33 8.01
C GLY A 456 4.10 6.81 9.44
N PHE A 457 3.27 6.38 10.39
CA PHE A 457 3.59 6.48 11.80
C PHE A 457 4.55 5.35 12.18
N PHE A 458 5.50 5.63 13.06
CA PHE A 458 6.37 4.64 13.69
C PHE A 458 5.73 4.16 14.98
N LYS A 459 5.72 2.84 15.20
CA LYS A 459 5.27 2.27 16.47
C LYS A 459 6.34 2.47 17.54
N SER A 460 5.99 3.15 18.62
CA SER A 460 6.76 3.22 19.86
C SER A 460 6.21 2.20 20.88
N ALA A 461 6.72 2.19 22.11
CA ALA A 461 6.31 1.24 23.15
C ALA A 461 4.82 1.37 23.52
N ASP A 462 4.33 2.60 23.62
CA ASP A 462 3.01 2.96 24.16
C ASP A 462 2.19 3.89 23.24
N HIS A 463 2.78 4.40 22.16
CA HIS A 463 2.13 5.32 21.21
C HIS A 463 2.72 5.21 19.80
N PHE A 464 2.15 5.96 18.88
CA PHE A 464 2.61 6.09 17.50
C PHE A 464 3.24 7.46 17.27
N VAL A 465 4.36 7.50 16.55
CA VAL A 465 5.13 8.72 16.31
C VAL A 465 5.11 9.07 14.83
N LYS A 466 4.77 10.30 14.47
CA LYS A 466 4.89 10.82 13.10
C LYS A 466 5.70 12.10 13.05
N ILE A 467 6.46 12.27 11.98
CA ILE A 467 7.23 13.48 11.71
C ILE A 467 6.42 14.35 10.76
N ILE A 468 5.95 15.50 11.23
CA ILE A 468 5.25 16.48 10.41
C ILE A 468 6.26 17.51 9.93
N SER A 469 6.61 17.46 8.64
CA SER A 469 7.52 18.44 8.04
C SER A 469 6.77 19.71 7.63
N ALA A 470 7.29 20.88 8.02
CA ALA A 470 6.77 22.16 7.53
C ALA A 470 7.30 22.53 6.12
N GLN A 471 8.43 21.96 5.70
CA GLN A 471 9.14 22.36 4.48
C GLN A 471 9.11 21.25 3.41
N PHE A 472 9.09 21.67 2.15
CA PHE A 472 9.45 20.79 1.04
C PHE A 472 10.94 20.50 1.09
N LEU A 473 11.33 19.24 0.90
CA LEU A 473 12.71 18.81 1.07
C LEU A 473 13.50 18.92 -0.23
N ASP A 474 14.57 19.69 -0.22
CA ASP A 474 15.52 19.85 -1.30
C ASP A 474 16.95 19.74 -0.77
N SER A 475 17.95 19.91 -1.64
CA SER A 475 19.36 19.83 -1.24
C SER A 475 19.77 20.87 -0.19
N LYS A 476 19.02 21.97 -0.01
CA LYS A 476 19.30 23.04 0.94
C LYS A 476 18.67 22.77 2.32
N SER A 477 17.45 22.26 2.33
CA SER A 477 16.67 21.98 3.55
C SER A 477 16.97 20.61 4.17
N TRP A 478 17.49 19.65 3.39
CA TRP A 478 17.71 18.27 3.82
C TRP A 478 18.56 18.12 5.08
N ALA A 479 19.69 18.83 5.17
CA ALA A 479 20.60 18.70 6.32
C ALA A 479 19.97 19.21 7.63
N ARG A 480 19.03 20.16 7.55
CA ARG A 480 18.23 20.57 8.70
C ARG A 480 17.22 19.49 9.06
N PHE A 481 16.48 18.98 8.08
CA PHE A 481 15.52 17.91 8.28
C PHE A 481 16.17 16.66 8.90
N ALA A 482 17.36 16.25 8.45
CA ALA A 482 18.08 15.11 9.03
C ALA A 482 18.42 15.30 10.52
N ARG A 483 18.71 16.53 10.95
CA ARG A 483 18.90 16.86 12.37
C ARG A 483 17.59 16.81 13.15
N ASP A 484 16.51 17.31 12.55
CA ASP A 484 15.18 17.28 13.14
C ASP A 484 14.71 15.83 13.37
N VAL A 485 14.88 14.93 12.38
CA VAL A 485 14.55 13.49 12.51
C VAL A 485 15.33 12.84 13.65
N LYS A 486 16.63 13.12 13.75
CA LYS A 486 17.47 12.61 14.84
C LYS A 486 17.03 13.13 16.20
N SER A 487 16.66 14.40 16.28
CA SER A 487 16.15 15.04 17.51
C SER A 487 14.79 14.48 17.93
N PHE A 488 13.89 14.24 16.98
CA PHE A 488 12.50 13.85 17.26
C PHE A 488 12.38 12.37 17.60
N CYS A 489 13.04 11.51 16.82
CA CYS A 489 12.79 10.07 16.82
C CYS A 489 14.04 9.24 17.17
N GLY A 490 15.22 9.85 17.33
CA GLY A 490 16.47 9.13 17.57
C GLY A 490 17.04 8.42 16.33
N PHE A 491 16.31 8.38 15.22
CA PHE A 491 16.78 7.81 13.95
C PHE A 491 17.75 8.75 13.24
N SER A 492 18.80 8.20 12.66
CA SER A 492 19.70 8.92 11.75
C SER A 492 19.35 8.59 10.29
N ILE A 493 19.27 9.62 9.46
CA ILE A 493 19.12 9.49 7.99
C ILE A 493 20.38 10.04 7.29
N PRO A 494 20.57 9.85 5.97
CA PRO A 494 21.74 10.37 5.27
C PRO A 494 21.91 11.88 5.45
N GLU A 495 23.13 12.37 5.67
CA GLU A 495 23.40 13.80 5.89
C GLU A 495 23.12 14.67 4.65
N LYS A 496 23.17 14.05 3.46
CA LYS A 496 22.89 14.69 2.17
C LYS A 496 21.71 14.00 1.51
N LEU A 497 20.91 14.79 0.79
CA LEU A 497 19.82 14.27 -0.01
C LEU A 497 20.36 13.19 -0.97
N PRO A 498 19.83 11.96 -0.93
CA PRO A 498 20.25 10.91 -1.86
C PRO A 498 20.03 11.33 -3.31
N SER A 499 20.92 10.89 -4.20
CA SER A 499 20.78 11.15 -5.64
C SER A 499 19.54 10.48 -6.21
N ASN A 500 19.11 10.91 -7.41
CA ASN A 500 17.89 10.38 -8.05
C ASN A 500 17.94 8.87 -8.24
N LYS A 501 19.12 8.35 -8.61
CA LYS A 501 19.34 6.91 -8.75
C LYS A 501 19.28 6.19 -7.40
N GLU A 502 19.78 6.80 -6.34
CA GLU A 502 19.68 6.23 -4.99
C GLU A 502 18.24 6.20 -4.50
N LEU A 503 17.49 7.30 -4.65
CA LEU A 503 16.07 7.36 -4.29
C LEU A 503 15.24 6.31 -5.04
N GLN A 504 15.52 6.10 -6.34
CA GLN A 504 14.79 5.14 -7.17
C GLN A 504 15.15 3.68 -6.89
N ASN A 505 16.41 3.39 -6.56
CA ASN A 505 16.91 2.02 -6.46
C ASN A 505 17.10 1.53 -5.02
N THR A 506 17.29 2.43 -4.05
CA THR A 506 17.48 2.10 -2.63
C THR A 506 16.48 2.84 -1.74
N GLY A 507 16.15 4.09 -2.06
CA GLY A 507 15.36 4.96 -1.20
C GLY A 507 16.18 5.67 -0.13
N VAL A 508 15.59 5.89 1.05
CA VAL A 508 16.20 6.59 2.19
C VAL A 508 16.40 5.60 3.34
N CYS A 509 17.64 5.47 3.80
CA CYS A 509 17.99 4.56 4.90
C CYS A 509 17.89 5.25 6.26
N PHE A 510 17.08 4.71 7.15
CA PHE A 510 16.98 5.08 8.55
C PHE A 510 17.88 4.16 9.36
N THR A 511 18.64 4.72 10.28
CA THR A 511 19.50 3.97 11.20
C THR A 511 19.07 4.28 12.63
N ASP A 512 18.69 3.26 13.38
CA ASP A 512 18.32 3.43 14.79
C ASP A 512 19.55 3.57 15.71
N ALA A 513 19.30 3.76 17.00
CA ALA A 513 20.36 3.89 18.00
C ALA A 513 21.20 2.60 18.19
N SER A 514 20.64 1.43 17.81
CA SER A 514 21.34 0.14 17.83
C SER A 514 22.21 -0.11 16.59
N GLY A 515 22.10 0.76 15.57
CA GLY A 515 22.77 0.62 14.29
C GLY A 515 22.03 -0.27 13.29
N LYS A 516 20.79 -0.69 13.58
CA LYS A 516 19.94 -1.39 12.62
C LYS A 516 19.52 -0.42 11.53
N VAL A 517 19.65 -0.85 10.28
CA VAL A 517 19.29 -0.05 9.10
C VAL A 517 18.01 -0.57 8.48
N GLU A 518 17.09 0.35 8.24
CA GLU A 518 15.86 0.12 7.50
C GLU A 518 15.79 1.05 6.30
N ALA A 519 15.48 0.51 5.13
CA ALA A 519 15.39 1.29 3.90
C ALA A 519 13.93 1.53 3.56
N PHE A 520 13.55 2.80 3.45
CA PHE A 520 12.25 3.21 2.96
C PHE A 520 12.38 3.58 1.50
N SER A 521 11.51 3.05 0.62
CA SER A 521 11.46 3.51 -0.76
C SER A 521 11.19 5.02 -0.80
N TRP A 522 11.43 5.68 -1.93
CA TRP A 522 11.09 7.11 -2.05
C TRP A 522 9.61 7.35 -1.72
N PHE A 523 8.71 6.48 -2.17
CA PHE A 523 7.29 6.58 -1.85
C PHE A 523 7.03 6.47 -0.35
N ASP A 524 7.59 5.46 0.32
CA ASP A 524 7.31 5.21 1.74
C ASP A 524 7.93 6.29 2.63
N PHE A 525 9.10 6.82 2.26
CA PHE A 525 9.69 7.97 2.93
C PHE A 525 8.77 9.19 2.88
N GLU A 526 8.17 9.48 1.73
CA GLU A 526 7.20 10.58 1.60
C GLU A 526 5.89 10.30 2.38
N THR A 527 5.56 9.04 2.64
CA THR A 527 4.44 8.68 3.53
C THR A 527 4.77 9.02 4.98
N VAL A 528 6.00 8.74 5.41
CA VAL A 528 6.50 9.09 6.75
C VAL A 528 6.42 10.60 7.00
N ILE A 529 6.91 11.41 6.06
CA ILE A 529 7.05 12.87 6.23
C ILE A 529 5.86 13.68 5.73
N GLY A 530 4.80 13.01 5.25
CA GLY A 530 3.62 13.65 4.68
C GLY A 530 3.02 14.71 5.62
N PRO A 531 2.42 15.79 5.06
CA PRO A 531 2.01 15.93 3.67
C PRO A 531 3.05 16.56 2.72
N ARG A 532 4.24 16.94 3.19
CA ARG A 532 5.32 17.48 2.33
C ARG A 532 6.06 16.35 1.58
N PHE A 533 6.80 16.72 0.55
CA PHE A 533 7.51 15.76 -0.32
C PHE A 533 8.88 16.30 -0.77
N ILE A 534 9.68 15.45 -1.43
CA ILE A 534 11.02 15.80 -1.94
C ILE A 534 10.91 16.55 -3.27
N LEU A 535 11.53 17.72 -3.35
CA LEU A 535 11.78 18.49 -4.56
C LEU A 535 13.11 18.08 -5.19
N ASN A 536 13.02 17.15 -6.12
CA ASN A 536 14.14 16.61 -6.89
C ASN A 536 14.06 17.09 -8.36
N PRO A 537 15.18 17.36 -9.06
CA PRO A 537 15.21 17.66 -10.50
C PRO A 537 14.39 16.76 -11.43
N ASP A 538 14.22 15.47 -11.12
CA ASP A 538 13.41 14.54 -11.93
C ASP A 538 11.91 14.56 -11.55
N ARG A 539 11.52 15.36 -10.56
CA ARG A 539 10.14 15.46 -10.10
C ARG A 539 9.32 16.35 -11.04
N ASP A 540 8.21 15.81 -11.51
CA ASP A 540 7.19 16.53 -12.25
C ASP A 540 5.92 16.71 -11.40
N CYS A 541 5.02 17.56 -11.91
CA CYS A 541 3.69 17.71 -11.37
C CYS A 541 2.67 17.73 -12.51
N ILE A 542 1.52 17.12 -12.28
CA ILE A 542 0.41 17.08 -13.24
C ILE A 542 -0.66 18.06 -12.76
N LEU A 543 -0.95 19.07 -13.56
CA LEU A 543 -2.08 19.96 -13.33
C LEU A 543 -3.35 19.23 -13.77
N VAL A 544 -4.27 18.98 -12.83
CA VAL A 544 -5.51 18.23 -13.05
C VAL A 544 -6.70 19.19 -12.94
N PRO A 545 -7.44 19.45 -14.02
CA PRO A 545 -8.68 20.21 -13.95
C PRO A 545 -9.80 19.37 -13.30
N ILE A 546 -10.48 19.93 -12.33
CA ILE A 546 -11.64 19.32 -11.64
C ILE A 546 -12.80 20.33 -11.63
N ARG A 547 -14.04 19.89 -11.81
CA ARG A 547 -15.21 20.80 -11.68
C ARG A 547 -15.48 21.09 -10.22
N GLU A 548 -16.01 22.27 -9.94
CA GLU A 548 -16.24 22.75 -8.57
C GLU A 548 -17.08 21.81 -7.69
N ASN A 549 -18.17 21.25 -8.23
CA ASN A 549 -19.02 20.31 -7.50
C ASN A 549 -18.25 19.06 -7.02
N PHE A 550 -17.41 18.49 -7.89
CA PHE A 550 -16.57 17.35 -7.51
C PHE A 550 -15.41 17.75 -6.59
N ALA A 551 -14.85 18.95 -6.77
CA ALA A 551 -13.81 19.47 -5.87
C ALA A 551 -14.32 19.64 -4.44
N ASN A 552 -15.55 20.14 -4.27
CA ASN A 552 -16.18 20.26 -2.95
C ASN A 552 -16.36 18.90 -2.26
N GLY A 553 -16.71 17.84 -3.00
CA GLY A 553 -16.90 16.50 -2.45
C GLY A 553 -15.60 15.72 -2.18
N LEU A 554 -14.52 16.04 -2.91
CA LEU A 554 -13.26 15.29 -2.89
C LEU A 554 -12.15 16.00 -2.10
N ILE A 555 -12.12 17.32 -2.09
CA ILE A 555 -10.99 18.08 -1.54
C ILE A 555 -11.41 18.93 -0.34
N GLY A 556 -12.68 19.32 -0.32
CA GLY A 556 -13.32 20.12 0.72
C GLY A 556 -13.86 21.43 0.19
N ASN A 557 -14.45 22.23 1.08
CA ASN A 557 -15.22 23.41 0.71
C ASN A 557 -14.36 24.49 0.02
N VAL A 558 -14.44 24.56 -1.31
CA VAL A 558 -13.56 25.41 -2.11
C VAL A 558 -14.00 26.89 -2.06
N LYS A 559 -15.24 27.21 -1.65
CA LYS A 559 -15.77 28.58 -1.62
C LYS A 559 -15.84 29.24 -0.24
N ASN A 560 -15.38 28.60 0.85
CA ASN A 560 -15.53 29.10 2.23
C ASN A 560 -16.99 29.44 2.64
N GLN A 561 -17.98 29.03 1.87
CA GLN A 561 -19.40 29.26 2.16
C GLN A 561 -19.89 28.07 2.97
N LEU A 562 -20.33 28.29 4.22
CA LEU A 562 -20.92 27.24 5.06
C LEU A 562 -22.02 26.55 4.26
N SER A 563 -21.78 25.28 3.90
CA SER A 563 -22.83 24.50 3.25
C SER A 563 -23.85 24.17 4.33
N LEU A 564 -25.12 24.47 4.08
CA LEU A 564 -26.24 24.14 4.97
C LEU A 564 -26.49 22.62 5.07
N LEU A 565 -25.80 21.84 4.24
CA LEU A 565 -25.84 20.37 4.21
C LEU A 565 -24.57 19.82 4.83
N SER A 566 -24.70 18.70 5.55
CA SER A 566 -23.62 17.99 6.23
C SER A 566 -22.38 17.89 5.34
N SER A 567 -21.24 18.26 5.92
CA SER A 567 -19.92 18.11 5.30
C SER A 567 -19.80 16.70 4.73
N HIS A 568 -19.51 16.58 3.43
CA HIS A 568 -19.41 15.26 2.81
C HIS A 568 -18.32 14.48 3.55
N GLU A 569 -18.71 13.40 4.26
CA GLU A 569 -17.81 12.47 5.00
C GLU A 569 -16.53 12.16 4.21
N LYS A 570 -16.69 12.11 2.89
CA LYS A 570 -15.70 11.76 1.87
C LYS A 570 -14.54 12.77 1.71
N THR A 571 -14.69 14.03 2.10
CA THR A 571 -13.59 15.03 2.06
C THR A 571 -12.43 14.65 2.98
N LEU A 572 -12.74 13.91 4.03
CA LEU A 572 -11.80 13.61 5.10
C LEU A 572 -11.28 12.17 5.05
N LEU A 573 -11.48 11.48 3.94
CA LEU A 573 -10.81 10.22 3.66
C LEU A 573 -9.30 10.44 3.50
N LEU A 574 -8.48 9.62 4.15
CA LEU A 574 -7.02 9.71 4.09
C LEU A 574 -6.42 9.39 2.71
N GLU A 575 -7.17 8.68 1.88
CA GLU A 575 -6.84 8.35 0.49
C GLU A 575 -8.11 8.44 -0.35
N LYS A 576 -8.00 9.05 -1.53
CA LYS A 576 -9.16 9.43 -2.34
C LYS A 576 -8.96 9.02 -3.80
N ALA A 577 -10.03 8.62 -4.48
CA ALA A 577 -9.99 8.19 -5.88
C ALA A 577 -10.51 9.30 -6.80
N TYR A 578 -9.76 9.55 -7.86
CA TYR A 578 -10.14 10.43 -8.95
C TYR A 578 -10.33 9.61 -10.23
N PHE A 579 -11.50 9.75 -10.83
CA PHE A 579 -11.90 9.03 -12.03
C PHE A 579 -11.89 9.94 -13.25
N ARG A 580 -11.40 9.43 -14.38
CA ARG A 580 -11.33 10.17 -15.64
C ARG A 580 -11.25 9.26 -16.86
N SER A 581 -11.38 9.86 -18.03
CA SER A 581 -11.11 9.21 -19.31
C SER A 581 -9.69 8.59 -19.35
N PRO A 582 -9.51 7.39 -19.95
CA PRO A 582 -8.21 6.74 -20.13
C PRO A 582 -7.17 7.52 -20.94
N VAL A 583 -7.58 8.54 -21.69
CA VAL A 583 -6.68 9.41 -22.47
C VAL A 583 -5.58 9.97 -21.56
N LYS A 584 -4.30 9.90 -21.92
CA LYS A 584 -3.17 10.38 -21.10
C LYS A 584 -3.00 9.69 -19.72
N ALA A 585 -3.56 8.50 -19.50
CA ALA A 585 -3.34 7.73 -18.26
C ALA A 585 -1.84 7.54 -17.92
N SER A 586 -0.98 7.38 -18.94
CA SER A 586 0.47 7.20 -18.78
C SER A 586 1.22 8.38 -18.14
N LEU A 587 0.59 9.56 -18.03
CA LEU A 587 1.16 10.69 -17.29
C LEU A 587 1.17 10.42 -15.78
N PHE A 588 0.19 9.67 -15.29
CA PHE A 588 -0.02 9.43 -13.87
C PHE A 588 0.78 8.20 -13.44
N LYS A 589 1.63 8.37 -12.43
CA LYS A 589 2.49 7.32 -11.90
C LYS A 589 2.46 7.39 -10.38
N LYS A 590 2.53 6.24 -9.71
CA LYS A 590 2.68 6.16 -8.26
C LYS A 590 3.88 7.02 -7.81
N GLY A 591 3.68 7.79 -6.74
CA GLY A 591 4.65 8.76 -6.22
C GLY A 591 4.70 10.08 -7.00
N GLY A 592 3.98 10.20 -8.12
CA GLY A 592 3.85 11.46 -8.85
C GLY A 592 3.04 12.49 -8.05
N VAL A 593 3.27 13.77 -8.32
CA VAL A 593 2.53 14.89 -7.69
C VAL A 593 1.47 15.37 -8.65
N VAL A 594 0.27 15.62 -8.12
CA VAL A 594 -0.81 16.31 -8.83
C VAL A 594 -1.09 17.64 -8.16
N ALA A 595 -1.48 18.64 -8.94
CA ALA A 595 -2.06 19.87 -8.43
C ALA A 595 -3.45 20.06 -9.02
N PHE A 596 -4.45 20.28 -8.18
CA PHE A 596 -5.83 20.41 -8.62
C PHE A 596 -6.16 21.85 -8.99
N TYR A 597 -6.69 22.03 -10.20
CA TYR A 597 -7.25 23.30 -10.69
C TYR A 597 -8.77 23.23 -10.73
N VAL A 598 -9.44 24.10 -9.99
CA VAL A 598 -10.90 24.18 -10.00
C VAL A 598 -11.37 24.92 -11.24
N SER A 599 -12.08 24.19 -12.10
CA SER A 599 -12.54 24.62 -13.42
C SER A 599 -14.03 24.94 -13.43
N GLY A 600 -14.43 25.80 -14.37
CA GLY A 600 -15.82 26.24 -14.58
C GLY A 600 -15.91 27.76 -14.69
N SER A 601 -16.80 28.26 -15.56
CA SER A 601 -16.96 29.70 -15.82
C SER A 601 -17.42 30.51 -14.61
N LYS A 602 -18.19 29.88 -13.69
CA LYS A 602 -18.68 30.47 -12.43
C LYS A 602 -17.95 29.93 -11.18
N SER A 603 -16.80 29.30 -11.38
CA SER A 603 -15.97 28.74 -10.30
C SER A 603 -14.84 29.70 -9.90
N ILE A 604 -14.06 29.33 -8.88
CA ILE A 604 -12.95 30.15 -8.40
C ILE A 604 -11.76 30.23 -9.38
N GLN A 605 -11.65 29.30 -10.35
CA GLN A 605 -10.58 29.28 -11.37
C GLN A 605 -9.17 29.39 -10.79
N GLN A 606 -8.87 28.57 -9.79
CA GLN A 606 -7.61 28.58 -9.06
C GLN A 606 -7.04 27.18 -8.90
N ILE A 607 -5.71 27.09 -8.81
CA ILE A 607 -4.98 25.92 -8.33
C ILE A 607 -4.99 25.97 -6.80
N ILE A 608 -5.48 24.89 -6.18
CA ILE A 608 -5.87 24.92 -4.77
C ILE A 608 -4.96 24.11 -3.84
N GLY A 609 -4.23 23.13 -4.35
CA GLY A 609 -3.45 22.24 -3.51
C GLY A 609 -2.69 21.18 -4.29
N PHE A 610 -1.71 20.58 -3.63
CA PHE A 610 -1.01 19.39 -4.11
C PHE A 610 -1.62 18.13 -3.52
N ALA A 611 -1.48 17.02 -4.23
CA ALA A 611 -1.62 15.68 -3.66
C ALA A 611 -0.60 14.74 -4.29
N ARG A 612 -0.39 13.59 -3.66
CA ARG A 612 0.53 12.57 -4.15
C ARG A 612 -0.27 11.37 -4.64
N ILE A 613 0.07 10.87 -5.83
CA ILE A 613 -0.57 9.69 -6.42
C ILE A 613 -0.08 8.45 -5.68
N THR A 614 -1.02 7.65 -5.15
CA THR A 614 -0.72 6.41 -4.45
C THR A 614 -0.91 5.17 -5.34
N TYR A 615 -1.88 5.21 -6.25
CA TYR A 615 -2.13 4.19 -7.26
C TYR A 615 -2.67 4.84 -8.55
N SER A 616 -2.42 4.21 -9.69
CA SER A 616 -2.91 4.66 -11.01
C SER A 616 -3.07 3.48 -11.94
N GLY A 617 -4.25 3.33 -12.55
CA GLY A 617 -4.55 2.21 -13.43
C GLY A 617 -5.71 2.51 -14.37
N VAL A 618 -5.77 1.76 -15.48
CA VAL A 618 -6.95 1.72 -16.36
C VAL A 618 -7.65 0.41 -16.06
N VAL A 619 -8.87 0.51 -15.55
CA VAL A 619 -9.67 -0.61 -15.07
C VAL A 619 -11.07 -0.53 -15.65
N ASP A 620 -11.82 -1.63 -15.59
CA ASP A 620 -13.23 -1.63 -15.92
C ASP A 620 -14.06 -1.01 -14.78
N VAL A 621 -15.29 -0.58 -15.06
CA VAL A 621 -16.18 0.08 -14.08
C VAL A 621 -16.44 -0.79 -12.85
N ASP A 622 -16.71 -2.08 -13.03
CA ASP A 622 -16.98 -3.00 -11.90
C ASP A 622 -15.70 -3.27 -11.09
N GLU A 623 -14.54 -3.36 -11.74
CA GLU A 623 -13.25 -3.48 -11.07
C GLU A 623 -12.92 -2.23 -10.25
N ALA A 624 -13.22 -1.03 -10.78
CA ALA A 624 -13.10 0.22 -10.04
C ALA A 624 -14.02 0.25 -8.81
N ALA A 625 -15.27 -0.18 -8.96
CA ALA A 625 -16.24 -0.22 -7.86
C ALA A 625 -15.82 -1.13 -6.71
N VAL A 626 -14.96 -2.13 -6.96
CA VAL A 626 -14.40 -3.00 -5.90
C VAL A 626 -13.09 -2.45 -5.36
N LYS A 627 -12.13 -2.14 -6.24
CA LYS A 627 -10.75 -1.84 -5.85
C LYS A 627 -10.58 -0.49 -5.16
N VAL A 628 -11.44 0.47 -5.48
CA VAL A 628 -11.35 1.83 -4.93
C VAL A 628 -12.63 2.25 -4.21
N ASP A 629 -13.46 1.29 -3.79
CA ASP A 629 -14.70 1.54 -3.04
C ASP A 629 -14.47 2.43 -1.82
N ARG A 630 -13.38 2.16 -1.06
CA ARG A 630 -13.01 2.93 0.13
C ARG A 630 -12.66 4.39 -0.22
N GLN A 631 -12.11 4.64 -1.40
CA GLN A 631 -11.55 5.93 -1.82
C GLN A 631 -12.50 6.73 -2.74
N GLY A 632 -13.51 6.08 -3.31
CA GLY A 632 -14.38 6.60 -4.36
C GLY A 632 -15.51 7.49 -3.84
N VAL A 633 -15.73 8.62 -4.52
CA VAL A 633 -16.85 9.53 -4.20
C VAL A 633 -18.06 9.29 -5.09
N LEU A 634 -17.85 8.72 -6.28
CA LEU A 634 -18.83 8.57 -7.34
C LEU A 634 -19.60 7.25 -7.23
N SER A 635 -20.89 7.30 -7.57
CA SER A 635 -21.75 6.14 -7.74
C SER A 635 -21.41 5.36 -9.02
N ARG A 636 -21.86 4.10 -9.12
CA ARG A 636 -21.70 3.28 -10.32
C ARG A 636 -22.25 3.97 -11.58
N SER A 637 -23.39 4.65 -11.46
CA SER A 637 -24.01 5.40 -12.57
C SER A 637 -23.10 6.52 -13.10
N GLU A 638 -22.47 7.28 -12.21
CA GLU A 638 -21.52 8.34 -12.59
C GLU A 638 -20.24 7.76 -13.20
N LEU A 639 -19.78 6.58 -12.75
CA LEU A 639 -18.64 5.90 -13.36
C LEU A 639 -18.93 5.45 -14.80
N VAL A 640 -20.15 4.94 -15.05
CA VAL A 640 -20.61 4.56 -16.40
C VAL A 640 -20.68 5.78 -17.33
N GLU A 641 -21.14 6.93 -16.85
CA GLU A 641 -21.12 8.18 -17.64
C GLU A 641 -19.70 8.59 -18.05
N ILE A 642 -18.71 8.40 -17.17
CA ILE A 642 -17.32 8.77 -17.45
C ILE A 642 -16.61 7.76 -18.37
N SER A 643 -16.90 6.46 -18.23
CA SER A 643 -16.31 5.41 -19.07
C SER A 643 -16.80 5.48 -20.52
N GLY A 644 -18.01 6.02 -20.73
CA GLY A 644 -18.62 6.19 -22.04
C GLY A 644 -18.70 4.87 -22.79
N VAL A 645 -18.34 4.87 -24.08
CA VAL A 645 -18.39 3.67 -24.94
C VAL A 645 -17.27 2.68 -24.65
N SER A 646 -16.21 3.08 -23.94
CA SER A 646 -15.00 2.25 -23.81
C SER A 646 -15.08 1.18 -22.72
N GLU A 647 -16.10 1.24 -21.85
CA GLU A 647 -16.26 0.48 -20.59
C GLU A 647 -15.07 0.58 -19.60
N LYS A 648 -14.03 1.32 -19.98
CA LYS A 648 -12.78 1.49 -19.23
C LYS A 648 -12.66 2.89 -18.70
N ILE A 649 -12.14 2.98 -17.49
CA ILE A 649 -11.91 4.24 -16.80
C ILE A 649 -10.49 4.28 -16.28
N HIS A 650 -9.87 5.45 -16.35
CA HIS A 650 -8.62 5.68 -15.64
C HIS A 650 -8.94 6.18 -14.24
N VAL A 651 -8.53 5.40 -13.26
CA VAL A 651 -8.59 5.74 -11.85
C VAL A 651 -7.18 5.98 -11.35
N PHE A 652 -7.01 7.05 -10.59
CA PHE A 652 -5.84 7.18 -9.73
C PHE A 652 -6.30 7.54 -8.33
N THR A 653 -5.67 6.96 -7.32
CA THR A 653 -5.86 7.36 -5.93
C THR A 653 -4.76 8.31 -5.50
N PHE A 654 -5.06 9.17 -4.54
CA PHE A 654 -4.12 10.12 -4.00
C PHE A 654 -4.30 10.30 -2.49
N ASP A 655 -3.20 10.66 -1.83
CA ASP A 655 -3.15 11.00 -0.42
C ASP A 655 -2.47 12.36 -0.20
N ASN A 656 -2.34 12.74 1.08
CA ASN A 656 -1.59 13.92 1.52
C ASN A 656 -2.02 15.19 0.77
N PHE A 657 -3.33 15.41 0.66
CA PHE A 657 -3.83 16.63 0.03
C PHE A 657 -3.38 17.83 0.87
N LEU A 658 -2.54 18.66 0.28
CA LEU A 658 -1.91 19.80 0.88
C LEU A 658 -2.47 21.07 0.25
N GLU A 659 -3.39 21.72 0.95
CA GLU A 659 -3.97 22.99 0.52
C GLU A 659 -2.89 24.08 0.48
N PHE A 660 -2.92 24.91 -0.56
CA PHE A 660 -2.03 26.05 -0.67
C PHE A 660 -2.36 27.09 0.40
N ASP A 661 -1.32 27.72 0.96
CA ASP A 661 -1.53 28.89 1.82
C ASP A 661 -2.05 30.07 1.00
N ARG A 662 -1.64 30.13 -0.28
CA ARG A 662 -2.15 31.07 -1.27
C ARG A 662 -2.53 30.35 -2.56
N ARG A 663 -3.84 30.31 -2.85
CA ARG A 663 -4.36 29.72 -4.09
C ARG A 663 -3.88 30.53 -5.30
N VAL A 664 -3.51 29.84 -6.38
CA VAL A 664 -2.93 30.48 -7.57
C VAL A 664 -3.99 30.60 -8.66
N SER A 665 -4.35 31.82 -9.06
CA SER A 665 -5.37 32.06 -10.09
C SER A 665 -4.93 31.59 -11.48
N PHE A 666 -5.91 31.25 -12.34
CA PHE A 666 -5.65 30.87 -13.73
C PHE A 666 -4.78 31.90 -14.47
N PHE A 667 -5.12 33.20 -14.35
CA PHE A 667 -4.37 34.27 -15.00
C PHE A 667 -2.94 34.38 -14.48
N ARG A 668 -2.75 34.25 -13.16
CA ARG A 668 -1.41 34.26 -12.56
C ARG A 668 -0.60 33.06 -13.04
N ALA A 669 -1.16 31.86 -12.97
CA ALA A 669 -0.51 30.64 -13.43
C ALA A 669 -0.14 30.70 -14.92
N LYS A 670 -1.00 31.29 -15.77
CA LYS A 670 -0.71 31.51 -17.19
C LYS A 670 0.41 32.53 -17.41
N SER A 671 0.43 33.63 -16.66
CA SER A 671 1.50 34.64 -16.72
C SER A 671 2.87 34.09 -16.32
N LEU A 672 2.88 33.10 -15.41
CA LEU A 672 4.07 32.40 -14.95
C LEU A 672 4.49 31.25 -15.88
N GLY A 673 3.76 31.03 -16.99
CA GLY A 673 4.02 29.94 -17.93
C GLY A 673 3.74 28.55 -17.38
N LEU A 674 2.98 28.42 -16.28
CA LEU A 674 2.59 27.13 -15.69
C LEU A 674 1.53 26.42 -16.54
N ILE A 675 0.65 27.20 -17.17
CA ILE A 675 -0.46 26.70 -18.00
C ILE A 675 -0.12 26.93 -19.48
N SER A 676 -0.31 25.90 -20.31
CA SER A 676 -0.11 26.02 -21.76
C SER A 676 -1.28 26.72 -22.46
N ASN A 677 -1.16 26.90 -23.77
CA ASN A 677 -2.25 27.44 -24.59
C ASN A 677 -3.47 26.52 -24.69
N ALA A 678 -3.36 25.26 -24.23
CA ALA A 678 -4.49 24.34 -24.11
C ALA A 678 -5.41 24.66 -22.91
N ASN A 679 -5.05 25.65 -22.08
CA ASN A 679 -5.90 26.22 -21.02
C ASN A 679 -6.48 25.19 -20.04
N LEU A 680 -5.75 24.11 -19.72
CA LEU A 680 -6.20 23.06 -18.79
C LEU A 680 -7.55 22.42 -19.17
N VAL A 681 -7.84 22.28 -20.46
CA VAL A 681 -8.98 21.46 -20.94
C VAL A 681 -8.77 19.97 -20.60
N ALA A 682 -7.51 19.54 -20.52
CA ALA A 682 -7.11 18.20 -20.10
C ALA A 682 -5.88 18.30 -19.18
N PRO A 683 -5.48 17.21 -18.50
CA PRO A 683 -4.28 17.23 -17.66
C PRO A 683 -3.01 17.65 -18.44
N GLU A 684 -2.20 18.49 -17.79
CA GLU A 684 -0.96 19.05 -18.31
C GLU A 684 0.21 18.75 -17.37
N ARG A 685 1.36 18.33 -17.91
CA ARG A 685 2.58 18.04 -17.14
C ARG A 685 3.45 19.29 -17.05
N ILE A 686 3.86 19.66 -15.85
CA ILE A 686 4.88 20.69 -15.59
C ILE A 686 6.15 20.03 -15.03
N GLY A 687 7.31 20.46 -15.53
CA GLY A 687 8.61 19.99 -15.04
C GLY A 687 9.06 20.69 -13.76
N PHE A 688 10.20 20.25 -13.22
CA PHE A 688 10.74 20.68 -11.92
C PHE A 688 10.84 22.20 -11.72
N GLU A 689 11.37 22.95 -12.69
CA GLU A 689 11.51 24.41 -12.52
C GLU A 689 10.15 25.12 -12.39
N LYS A 690 9.16 24.68 -13.16
CA LYS A 690 7.78 25.20 -13.06
C LYS A 690 7.12 24.77 -11.74
N LEU A 691 7.39 23.54 -11.28
CA LEU A 691 6.92 23.08 -9.97
C LEU A 691 7.49 23.94 -8.84
N LYS A 692 8.78 24.31 -8.88
CA LYS A 692 9.38 25.23 -7.90
C LYS A 692 8.72 26.61 -7.90
N VAL A 693 8.40 27.15 -9.08
CA VAL A 693 7.66 28.42 -9.19
C VAL A 693 6.28 28.29 -8.53
N LEU A 694 5.55 27.20 -8.82
CA LEU A 694 4.23 26.96 -8.21
C LEU A 694 4.31 26.82 -6.68
N VAL A 695 5.31 26.10 -6.16
CA VAL A 695 5.56 25.98 -4.71
C VAL A 695 5.86 27.36 -4.09
N GLY A 696 6.69 28.17 -4.75
CA GLY A 696 7.04 29.51 -4.27
C GLY A 696 5.83 30.43 -4.17
N GLU A 697 4.99 30.48 -5.21
CA GLU A 697 3.77 31.29 -5.20
C GLU A 697 2.74 30.82 -4.16
N ALA A 698 2.66 29.50 -3.94
CA ALA A 698 1.68 28.91 -3.05
C ALA A 698 2.02 29.00 -1.55
N PHE A 699 3.32 29.04 -1.19
CA PHE A 699 3.77 28.87 0.21
C PHE A 699 4.81 29.89 0.70
N ASN A 700 5.48 30.65 -0.19
CA ASN A 700 6.56 31.56 0.20
C ASN A 700 6.19 33.05 0.08
N GLY A 701 4.90 33.34 -0.08
CA GLY A 701 4.40 34.70 -0.26
C GLY A 701 4.20 35.45 1.05
#